data_AF-A0A5E4LM39-F1
#
_entry.id   AF-A0A5E4LM39-F1
#
_cell.length_a   1.000
_cell.length_b   1.000
_cell.length_c   1.000
_cell.angle_alpha   90.00
_cell.angle_beta   90.00
_cell.angle_gamma   90.00
#
_symmetry.space_group_name_H-M   'P 1'
#
loop_
_entity.id
_entity.type
_entity.pdbx_description
1 polymer ?
#
loop_
_entity_poly.entity_id
_entity_poly.type
_entity_poly.pdbx_seq_one_letter_code
_entity_poly.pdbx_strand_id
1 'polypeptide(L)'
;MTSPKAVAFLLLFAGLISALNLSPYFLAGETNVSIAYTNFTIDNVNYSIVKFANVETFLLKNQQIITDQAEFNSVLYTYYVKTYYPNQTEIDDLKAAITTFNNSRNDGYDFKNKEEYVCRDDILLSNGKIKIFNQPVICSDNTSCAKNAMLLFSVYGEGLGLGSATPLIAPLMDFTPSSLKMDGLMINYTTMLDNMTDDTLVSTLEYIKTTSPEIKTLSNKIEYTIFRTPKLNDTADRKACQYKCYALCPSFDLDQNAADLIASRSNALASKIAPLKNANSTAAQMYNRTMVRMDYATNTAIAENYTKIFKPLNETGNATITFAKETLQHVLDPVLSQKLFTLQSLHTSIPASIAQRNFTNLDADILKYKNLTADITTLSNHSMEQYTKTLNAKNIENSLVLVLETRDLDPITMSSLDILKNQTEDLNAQFRDGLSLVDLQSLEGNYTDLSEQAQSLLQNEKDSPAKKAISMFRGFARRINVGIAALADNTNFIPRSEIPDNPWVLGAFSLVTFFSFASLVILFFLYIFALNNFRVPKTSHIIAVALLSILVVLFLFSAFLFMFLGKTSTSATLTEFMNDFDSKQSAAILVDLRNATVTDAQAMQNCAQKLASEFADQNKTWTMYTVTPNTCTITPQYGTNTSSTPADCELNATNSESSFILGYSDVKDALKFSIIYENKAEVFADKEYYDSCPLISMFG
;
A
#
# COMPACT_ATOMS: atom_id res chain seq x y z
N MET A 1 42.34 -41.50 -15.95
CA MET A 1 42.42 -42.26 -14.69
C MET A 1 41.78 -41.43 -13.58
N THR A 2 40.47 -41.47 -13.47
CA THR A 2 39.73 -40.92 -12.31
C THR A 2 39.99 -41.84 -11.13
N SER A 3 40.80 -41.38 -10.18
CA SER A 3 41.12 -42.15 -8.98
C SER A 3 39.81 -42.51 -8.26
N PRO A 4 39.50 -43.79 -8.01
CA PRO A 4 38.32 -44.19 -7.25
C PRO A 4 38.32 -43.59 -5.84
N LYS A 5 39.49 -43.16 -5.33
CA LYS A 5 39.61 -42.42 -4.06
C LYS A 5 39.06 -40.99 -4.16
N ALA A 6 39.17 -40.32 -5.31
CA ALA A 6 38.63 -38.97 -5.51
C ALA A 6 37.10 -38.98 -5.64
N VAL A 7 36.53 -39.99 -6.29
CA VAL A 7 35.06 -40.19 -6.39
C VAL A 7 34.48 -40.60 -5.03
N ALA A 8 35.17 -41.47 -4.28
CA ALA A 8 34.77 -41.81 -2.91
C ALA A 8 34.84 -40.61 -1.96
N PHE A 9 35.84 -39.74 -2.09
CA PHE A 9 35.97 -38.51 -1.29
C PHE A 9 34.90 -37.46 -1.64
N LEU A 10 34.53 -37.34 -2.93
CA LEU A 10 33.43 -36.47 -3.40
C LEU A 10 32.05 -37.01 -2.99
N LEU A 11 31.85 -38.34 -2.96
CA LEU A 11 30.63 -38.97 -2.43
C LEU A 11 30.53 -38.87 -0.90
N LEU A 12 31.68 -38.93 -0.18
CA LEU A 12 31.75 -38.67 1.26
C LEU A 12 31.46 -37.19 1.58
N PHE A 13 31.93 -36.25 0.74
CA PHE A 13 31.59 -34.83 0.89
C PHE A 13 30.14 -34.53 0.49
N ALA A 14 29.60 -35.15 -0.57
CA ALA A 14 28.19 -35.02 -0.94
C ALA A 14 27.24 -35.61 0.12
N GLY A 15 27.66 -36.67 0.83
CA GLY A 15 26.92 -37.24 1.96
C GLY A 15 26.98 -36.41 3.25
N LEU A 16 27.91 -35.47 3.37
CA LEU A 16 28.08 -34.60 4.55
C LEU A 16 27.35 -33.24 4.44
N ILE A 17 26.75 -32.90 3.28
CA ILE A 17 26.23 -31.54 3.01
C ILE A 17 24.68 -31.48 2.93
N SER A 18 23.95 -32.57 3.16
CA SER A 18 22.48 -32.51 3.24
C SER A 18 21.96 -31.96 4.58
N ALA A 19 22.67 -31.02 5.22
CA ALA A 19 22.20 -30.36 6.42
C ALA A 19 20.87 -29.66 6.09
N LEU A 20 19.80 -30.06 6.79
CA LEU A 20 18.48 -29.45 6.65
C LEU A 20 18.61 -27.92 6.69
N ASN A 21 18.18 -27.24 5.63
CA ASN A 21 18.15 -25.79 5.64
C ASN A 21 17.07 -25.32 6.61
N LEU A 22 17.49 -24.70 7.71
CA LEU A 22 16.61 -24.21 8.76
C LEU A 22 16.10 -22.78 8.54
N SER A 23 16.62 -22.07 7.53
CA SER A 23 16.21 -20.69 7.23
C SER A 23 14.71 -20.52 6.96
N PRO A 24 13.99 -21.45 6.29
CA PRO A 24 12.54 -21.30 6.06
C PRO A 24 11.71 -21.38 7.35
N TYR A 25 12.29 -21.87 8.44
CA TYR A 25 11.61 -22.11 9.71
C TYR A 25 11.83 -21.01 10.74
N PHE A 26 12.56 -19.94 10.39
CA PHE A 26 12.72 -18.76 11.24
C PHE A 26 11.44 -17.93 11.26
N LEU A 27 10.96 -17.59 12.45
CA LEU A 27 9.76 -16.77 12.61
C LEU A 27 10.04 -15.30 12.25
N ALA A 28 8.99 -14.49 12.11
CA ALA A 28 9.14 -13.07 11.84
C ALA A 28 9.99 -12.39 12.94
N GLY A 29 11.07 -11.70 12.54
CA GLY A 29 12.01 -11.03 13.45
C GLY A 29 13.25 -11.85 13.82
N GLU A 30 13.28 -13.15 13.48
CA GLU A 30 14.44 -14.02 13.69
C GLU A 30 15.44 -13.90 12.54
N THR A 31 16.25 -12.85 12.55
CA THR A 31 17.39 -12.69 11.62
C THR A 31 18.69 -13.05 12.34
N ASN A 32 19.51 -13.93 11.76
CA ASN A 32 20.79 -14.42 12.32
C ASN A 32 20.67 -15.17 13.66
N VAL A 33 19.66 -16.03 13.82
CA VAL A 33 19.51 -16.86 15.03
C VAL A 33 20.71 -17.81 15.19
N SER A 34 21.30 -17.85 16.38
CA SER A 34 22.33 -18.84 16.71
C SER A 34 21.70 -20.24 16.74
N ILE A 35 22.17 -21.13 15.88
CA ILE A 35 21.72 -22.53 15.81
C ILE A 35 22.76 -23.42 16.48
N ALA A 36 22.33 -24.23 17.45
CA ALA A 36 23.15 -25.27 18.06
C ALA A 36 22.49 -26.64 17.91
N TYR A 37 23.31 -27.68 17.78
CA TYR A 37 22.87 -29.06 17.62
C TYR A 37 23.39 -29.91 18.78
N THR A 38 22.53 -30.76 19.33
CA THR A 38 22.91 -31.83 20.27
C THR A 38 22.61 -33.16 19.60
N ASN A 39 23.64 -33.84 19.12
CA ASN A 39 23.53 -35.09 18.37
C ASN A 39 23.60 -36.29 19.32
N PHE A 40 22.77 -37.30 19.10
CA PHE A 40 22.75 -38.53 19.88
C PHE A 40 22.21 -39.70 19.07
N THR A 41 22.42 -40.93 19.56
CA THR A 41 22.01 -42.17 18.87
C THR A 41 21.12 -43.04 19.74
N ILE A 42 20.00 -43.51 19.18
CA ILE A 42 19.12 -44.52 19.79
C ILE A 42 18.92 -45.63 18.75
N ASP A 43 19.20 -46.87 19.14
CA ASP A 43 19.04 -48.06 18.29
C ASP A 43 19.67 -47.94 16.90
N ASN A 44 20.91 -47.42 16.84
CA ASN A 44 21.67 -47.12 15.61
C ASN A 44 21.03 -46.08 14.67
N VAL A 45 20.02 -45.33 15.13
CA VAL A 45 19.43 -44.19 14.41
C VAL A 45 20.00 -42.89 14.97
N ASN A 46 20.40 -41.98 14.07
CA ASN A 46 20.95 -40.68 14.43
C ASN A 46 19.83 -39.68 14.67
N TYR A 47 19.86 -39.03 15.83
CA TYR A 47 18.96 -37.97 16.21
C TYR A 47 19.71 -36.69 16.56
N SER A 48 19.04 -35.55 16.38
CA SER A 48 19.59 -34.24 16.76
C SER A 48 18.53 -33.36 17.39
N ILE A 49 18.80 -32.82 18.58
CA ILE A 49 18.03 -31.69 19.13
C ILE A 49 18.64 -30.41 18.58
N VAL A 50 17.82 -29.60 17.92
CA VAL A 50 18.18 -28.29 17.39
C VAL A 50 17.70 -27.20 18.33
N LYS A 51 18.61 -26.28 18.67
CA LYS A 51 18.35 -25.13 19.54
C LYS A 51 18.46 -23.84 18.76
N PHE A 52 17.45 -22.99 18.88
CA PHE A 52 17.45 -21.61 18.39
C PHE A 52 17.60 -20.66 19.56
N ALA A 53 18.65 -19.84 19.57
CA ALA A 53 18.98 -18.96 20.71
C ALA A 53 18.95 -19.71 22.07
N ASN A 54 19.56 -20.89 22.12
CA ASN A 54 19.58 -21.83 23.26
C ASN A 54 18.23 -22.47 23.66
N VAL A 55 17.18 -22.29 22.86
CA VAL A 55 15.86 -22.90 23.11
C VAL A 55 15.65 -24.13 22.22
N GLU A 56 15.41 -25.28 22.84
CA GLU A 56 15.08 -26.53 22.14
C GLU A 56 13.83 -26.36 21.28
N THR A 57 14.00 -26.61 19.97
CA THR A 57 13.03 -26.25 18.95
C THR A 57 12.67 -27.43 18.05
N PHE A 58 13.66 -28.10 17.43
CA PHE A 58 13.41 -29.25 16.54
C PHE A 58 14.06 -30.52 17.03
N LEU A 59 13.39 -31.64 16.82
CA LEU A 59 13.96 -32.97 16.94
C LEU A 59 14.08 -33.55 15.54
N LEU A 60 15.30 -33.90 15.15
CA LEU A 60 15.60 -34.47 13.85
C LEU A 60 15.88 -35.96 13.96
N LYS A 61 15.39 -36.74 13.01
CA LYS A 61 15.75 -38.14 12.75
C LYS A 61 16.45 -38.21 11.40
N ASN A 62 17.71 -38.63 11.36
CA ASN A 62 18.51 -38.65 10.13
C ASN A 62 18.42 -37.33 9.33
N GLN A 63 18.51 -36.20 10.03
CA GLN A 63 18.41 -34.84 9.49
C GLN A 63 17.01 -34.41 8.98
N GLN A 64 15.96 -35.20 9.22
CA GLN A 64 14.57 -34.83 8.92
C GLN A 64 13.81 -34.48 10.19
N ILE A 65 12.95 -33.45 10.14
CA ILE A 65 12.11 -33.06 11.29
C ILE A 65 11.11 -34.19 11.58
N ILE A 66 11.01 -34.59 12.85
CA ILE A 66 9.98 -35.53 13.31
C ILE A 66 8.65 -34.79 13.49
N THR A 67 7.61 -35.24 12.81
CA THR A 67 6.23 -34.70 12.93
C THR A 67 5.29 -35.61 13.70
N ASP A 68 5.68 -36.85 13.99
CA ASP A 68 4.87 -37.77 14.78
C ASP A 68 5.10 -37.52 16.27
N GLN A 69 4.03 -37.14 16.99
CA GLN A 69 4.12 -36.77 18.40
C GLN A 69 4.55 -37.95 19.30
N ALA A 70 4.13 -39.18 18.97
CA ALA A 70 4.46 -40.35 19.77
C ALA A 70 5.94 -40.71 19.65
N GLU A 71 6.48 -40.73 18.43
CA GLU A 71 7.91 -40.88 18.15
C GLU A 71 8.70 -39.75 18.82
N PHE A 72 8.25 -38.50 18.68
CA PHE A 72 8.91 -37.34 19.28
C PHE A 72 9.08 -37.50 20.80
N ASN A 73 7.98 -37.84 21.49
CA ASN A 73 7.97 -38.04 22.94
C ASN A 73 8.86 -39.22 23.35
N SER A 74 8.77 -40.34 22.64
CA SER A 74 9.55 -41.56 22.95
C SER A 74 11.06 -41.33 22.80
N VAL A 75 11.48 -40.70 21.71
CA VAL A 75 12.90 -40.40 21.43
C VAL A 75 13.46 -39.42 22.46
N LEU A 76 12.73 -38.34 22.77
CA LEU A 76 13.21 -37.34 23.72
C LEU A 76 13.25 -37.89 25.15
N TYR A 77 12.27 -38.70 25.55
CA TYR A 77 12.28 -39.40 26.83
C TYR A 77 13.48 -40.35 26.93
N THR A 78 13.72 -41.16 25.91
CA THR A 78 14.86 -42.09 25.86
C THR A 78 16.20 -41.35 25.93
N TYR A 79 16.32 -40.20 25.25
CA TYR A 79 17.48 -39.32 25.36
C TYR A 79 17.68 -38.81 26.80
N TYR A 80 16.61 -38.34 27.43
CA TYR A 80 16.67 -37.86 28.80
C TYR A 80 17.06 -38.96 29.79
N VAL A 81 16.53 -40.17 29.63
CA VAL A 81 16.90 -41.33 30.47
C VAL A 81 18.38 -41.65 30.30
N LYS A 82 18.88 -41.79 29.05
CA LYS A 82 20.30 -42.10 28.81
C LYS A 82 21.27 -41.03 29.36
N THR A 83 20.84 -39.76 29.41
CA THR A 83 21.72 -38.63 29.76
C THR A 83 21.71 -38.31 31.25
N TYR A 84 20.53 -38.36 31.89
CA TYR A 84 20.31 -37.81 33.23
C TYR A 84 19.96 -38.86 34.29
N TYR A 85 19.65 -40.10 33.89
CA TYR A 85 19.38 -41.16 34.84
C TYR A 85 20.67 -41.51 35.62
N PRO A 86 20.62 -41.63 36.96
CA PRO A 86 21.80 -41.94 37.75
C PRO A 86 22.25 -43.38 37.49
N ASN A 87 23.56 -43.60 37.39
CA ASN A 87 24.09 -44.94 37.26
C ASN A 87 24.05 -45.67 38.62
N GLN A 88 24.18 -47.00 38.60
CA GLN A 88 24.10 -47.81 39.82
C GLN A 88 25.15 -47.41 40.85
N THR A 89 26.37 -47.06 40.42
CA THR A 89 27.45 -46.62 41.32
C THR A 89 27.09 -45.34 42.09
N GLU A 90 26.43 -44.38 41.45
CA GLU A 90 25.99 -43.15 42.12
C GLU A 90 24.93 -43.43 43.20
N ILE A 91 24.04 -44.40 42.97
CA ILE A 91 23.04 -44.85 43.95
C ILE A 91 23.70 -45.64 45.07
N ASP A 92 24.64 -46.52 44.74
CA ASP A 92 25.40 -47.32 45.71
C ASP A 92 26.25 -46.43 46.62
N ASP A 93 26.87 -45.37 46.09
CA ASP A 93 27.62 -44.38 46.87
C ASP A 93 26.71 -43.69 47.91
N LEU A 94 25.47 -43.33 47.54
CA LEU A 94 24.49 -42.77 48.48
C LEU A 94 24.08 -43.81 49.53
N LYS A 95 23.81 -45.06 49.14
CA LYS A 95 23.50 -46.16 50.07
C LYS A 95 24.65 -46.43 51.03
N ALA A 96 25.89 -46.40 50.56
CA ALA A 96 27.09 -46.58 51.35
C ALA A 96 27.26 -45.46 52.38
N ALA A 97 27.00 -44.19 52.00
CA ALA A 97 27.03 -43.07 52.93
C ALA A 97 25.95 -43.19 54.02
N ILE A 98 24.72 -43.60 53.64
CA ILE A 98 23.62 -43.88 54.59
C ILE A 98 24.01 -44.99 55.56
N THR A 99 24.56 -46.09 55.04
CA THR A 99 24.99 -47.24 55.84
C THR A 99 26.13 -46.87 56.78
N THR A 100 27.13 -46.12 56.30
CA THR A 100 28.26 -45.65 57.10
C THR A 100 27.78 -44.76 58.24
N PHE A 101 26.92 -43.78 57.95
CA PHE A 101 26.34 -42.94 58.99
C PHE A 101 25.54 -43.77 60.00
N ASN A 102 24.68 -44.68 59.54
CA ASN A 102 23.87 -45.51 60.43
C ASN A 102 24.72 -46.42 61.32
N ASN A 103 25.81 -46.98 60.78
CA ASN A 103 26.77 -47.78 61.55
C ASN A 103 27.54 -46.94 62.58
N SER A 104 27.89 -45.69 62.24
CA SER A 104 28.63 -44.78 63.14
C SER A 104 27.92 -44.48 64.47
N ARG A 105 26.60 -44.68 64.51
CA ARG A 105 25.81 -44.55 65.74
C ARG A 105 26.23 -45.55 66.82
N ASN A 106 26.92 -46.63 66.45
CA ASN A 106 27.39 -47.67 67.37
C ASN A 106 28.80 -48.20 67.02
N ASP A 107 29.66 -47.43 66.38
CA ASP A 107 31.04 -47.84 66.03
C ASP A 107 32.13 -47.15 66.87
N GLY A 108 31.73 -46.54 67.98
CA GLY A 108 32.58 -45.73 68.84
C GLY A 108 33.83 -46.44 69.37
N TYR A 109 34.82 -45.62 69.73
CA TYR A 109 36.16 -46.11 70.08
C TYR A 109 36.18 -46.97 71.36
N ASP A 110 35.41 -46.59 72.39
CA ASP A 110 35.48 -47.19 73.73
C ASP A 110 34.44 -48.32 73.97
N PHE A 111 33.29 -48.32 73.26
CA PHE A 111 32.16 -49.22 73.56
C PHE A 111 31.51 -49.84 72.32
N LYS A 112 32.33 -50.32 71.38
CA LYS A 112 31.88 -50.86 70.08
C LYS A 112 30.58 -51.68 70.15
N ASN A 113 29.64 -51.34 69.27
CA ASN A 113 28.31 -51.92 69.08
C ASN A 113 27.26 -51.53 70.14
N LYS A 114 27.51 -50.53 70.99
CA LYS A 114 26.71 -50.27 72.20
C LYS A 114 26.73 -48.81 72.67
N GLU A 115 26.83 -47.83 71.79
CA GLU A 115 26.91 -46.42 72.20
C GLU A 115 25.52 -45.78 72.26
N GLU A 116 24.98 -45.37 71.12
CA GLU A 116 23.74 -44.59 71.06
C GLU A 116 22.52 -45.43 71.43
N TYR A 117 22.39 -46.64 70.89
CA TYR A 117 21.24 -47.50 71.17
C TYR A 117 21.22 -48.02 72.61
N VAL A 118 22.37 -48.37 73.18
CA VAL A 118 22.44 -48.79 74.60
C VAL A 118 22.24 -47.60 75.51
N CYS A 119 22.79 -46.42 75.17
CA CYS A 119 22.46 -45.21 75.93
C CYS A 119 20.95 -44.98 75.95
N ARG A 120 20.29 -45.03 74.79
CA ARG A 120 18.84 -44.82 74.68
C ARG A 120 18.02 -45.90 75.41
N ASP A 121 18.31 -47.17 75.14
CA ASP A 121 17.43 -48.28 75.49
C ASP A 121 17.74 -48.86 76.88
N ASP A 122 19.01 -48.87 77.29
CA ASP A 122 19.49 -49.54 78.51
C ASP A 122 19.85 -48.57 79.64
N ILE A 123 20.41 -47.39 79.31
CA ILE A 123 20.91 -46.44 80.31
C ILE A 123 19.85 -45.38 80.62
N LEU A 124 19.38 -44.68 79.59
CA LEU A 124 18.34 -43.66 79.68
C LEU A 124 16.94 -44.26 79.76
N LEU A 125 16.81 -45.55 79.43
CA LEU A 125 15.58 -46.34 79.52
C LEU A 125 14.42 -45.69 78.75
N SER A 126 14.74 -44.89 77.73
CA SER A 126 13.85 -43.88 77.18
C SER A 126 13.05 -44.36 75.96
N ASN A 127 13.30 -45.57 75.48
CA ASN A 127 12.64 -46.18 74.32
C ASN A 127 11.63 -47.28 74.70
N GLY A 128 11.04 -47.23 75.90
CA GLY A 128 9.94 -48.13 76.24
C GLY A 128 10.34 -49.55 76.67
N LYS A 129 11.62 -49.78 76.97
CA LYS A 129 12.11 -51.04 77.56
C LYS A 129 11.46 -51.29 78.93
N ILE A 130 11.23 -50.22 79.70
CA ILE A 130 10.47 -50.27 80.94
C ILE A 130 8.99 -50.05 80.67
N LYS A 131 8.15 -50.88 81.28
CA LYS A 131 6.69 -50.75 81.24
C LYS A 131 6.15 -50.36 82.60
N ILE A 132 5.34 -49.30 82.65
CA ILE A 132 4.57 -48.92 83.84
C ILE A 132 3.09 -49.19 83.51
N PHE A 133 2.41 -50.00 84.33
CA PHE A 133 1.05 -50.49 84.05
C PHE A 133 0.88 -51.12 82.66
N ASN A 134 1.86 -51.94 82.26
CA ASN A 134 1.94 -52.59 80.95
C ASN A 134 2.06 -51.64 79.73
N GLN A 135 2.25 -50.34 79.95
CA GLN A 135 2.50 -49.35 78.90
C GLN A 135 4.01 -49.04 78.83
N PRO A 136 4.65 -49.15 77.66
CA PRO A 136 6.07 -48.79 77.51
C PRO A 136 6.27 -47.30 77.76
N VAL A 137 7.27 -46.96 78.58
CA VAL A 137 7.62 -45.57 78.87
C VAL A 137 8.59 -45.07 77.80
N ILE A 138 8.05 -44.41 76.78
CA ILE A 138 8.85 -43.82 75.69
C ILE A 138 8.92 -42.31 75.92
N CYS A 139 10.11 -41.72 75.92
CA CYS A 139 10.29 -40.27 75.99
C CYS A 139 10.00 -39.64 74.61
N SER A 140 8.75 -39.24 74.40
CA SER A 140 8.28 -38.59 73.16
C SER A 140 7.76 -37.17 73.37
N ASP A 141 7.43 -36.80 74.60
CA ASP A 141 6.84 -35.52 74.99
C ASP A 141 7.23 -35.17 76.43
N ASN A 142 6.99 -33.93 76.85
CA ASN A 142 7.40 -33.46 78.18
C ASN A 142 6.85 -34.33 79.33
N THR A 143 5.66 -34.90 79.19
CA THR A 143 5.03 -35.72 80.24
C THR A 143 5.67 -37.09 80.33
N SER A 144 5.88 -37.74 79.18
CA SER A 144 6.51 -39.06 79.11
C SER A 144 8.01 -38.99 79.45
N CYS A 145 8.70 -37.92 79.05
CA CYS A 145 10.09 -37.66 79.43
C CYS A 145 10.23 -37.28 80.90
N ALA A 146 9.26 -36.62 81.54
CA ALA A 146 9.25 -36.41 82.99
C ALA A 146 9.20 -37.73 83.76
N LYS A 147 8.41 -38.71 83.30
CA LYS A 147 8.37 -40.05 83.89
C LYS A 147 9.72 -40.76 83.74
N ASN A 148 10.33 -40.69 82.56
CA ASN A 148 11.67 -41.24 82.34
C ASN A 148 12.74 -40.52 83.18
N ALA A 149 12.66 -39.20 83.33
CA ALA A 149 13.53 -38.44 84.20
C ALA A 149 13.42 -38.88 85.66
N MET A 150 12.21 -39.15 86.16
CA MET A 150 12.00 -39.67 87.51
C MET A 150 12.61 -41.07 87.70
N LEU A 151 12.48 -41.95 86.69
CA LEU A 151 13.11 -43.26 86.71
C LEU A 151 14.65 -43.14 86.76
N LEU A 152 15.24 -42.32 85.89
CA LEU A 152 16.69 -42.09 85.89
C LEU A 152 17.18 -41.44 87.18
N PHE A 153 16.43 -40.49 87.72
CA PHE A 153 16.73 -39.87 89.00
C PHE A 153 16.69 -40.89 90.14
N SER A 154 15.76 -41.84 90.12
CA SER A 154 15.71 -42.88 91.15
C SER A 154 16.90 -43.85 91.11
N VAL A 155 17.52 -44.02 89.93
CA VAL A 155 18.65 -44.93 89.75
C VAL A 155 20.00 -44.22 89.94
N TYR A 156 20.14 -42.99 89.45
CA TYR A 156 21.43 -42.28 89.40
C TYR A 156 21.46 -40.95 90.17
N GLY A 157 20.31 -40.43 90.62
CA GLY A 157 20.17 -39.06 91.12
C GLY A 157 21.04 -38.71 92.31
N GLU A 158 21.16 -39.62 93.29
CA GLU A 158 22.01 -39.45 94.47
C GLU A 158 23.51 -39.43 94.10
N GLY A 159 23.94 -40.33 93.21
CA GLY A 159 25.33 -40.40 92.74
C GLY A 159 25.75 -39.23 91.83
N LEU A 160 24.78 -38.54 91.22
CA LEU A 160 25.00 -37.38 90.35
C LEU A 160 24.84 -36.03 91.07
N GLY A 161 24.49 -36.02 92.37
CA GLY A 161 24.27 -34.79 93.13
C GLY A 161 23.06 -33.97 92.66
N LEU A 162 22.06 -34.63 92.07
CA LEU A 162 20.86 -33.96 91.56
C LEU A 162 19.86 -33.69 92.68
N GLY A 163 19.35 -32.46 92.77
CA GLY A 163 18.31 -32.11 93.75
C GLY A 163 16.89 -32.51 93.34
N SER A 164 16.66 -32.80 92.06
CA SER A 164 15.39 -33.29 91.51
C SER A 164 15.56 -33.92 90.13
N ALA A 165 14.51 -34.56 89.61
CA ALA A 165 14.49 -35.11 88.24
C ALA A 165 14.34 -34.04 87.15
N THR A 166 13.91 -32.83 87.48
CA THR A 166 13.59 -31.76 86.51
C THR A 166 14.72 -31.43 85.53
N PRO A 167 16.00 -31.33 85.95
CA PRO A 167 17.12 -31.03 85.05
C PRO A 167 17.37 -32.09 83.95
N LEU A 168 16.81 -33.30 84.10
CA LEU A 168 16.97 -34.39 83.12
C LEU A 168 15.94 -34.34 82.00
N ILE A 169 14.83 -33.60 82.16
CA ILE A 169 13.69 -33.63 81.23
C ILE A 169 14.07 -33.06 79.85
N ALA A 170 14.63 -31.86 79.79
CA ALA A 170 14.99 -31.24 78.51
C ALA A 170 16.10 -32.01 77.76
N PRO A 171 17.18 -32.46 78.41
CA PRO A 171 18.17 -33.31 77.76
C PRO A 171 17.60 -34.65 77.24
N LEU A 172 16.64 -35.25 77.95
CA LEU A 172 15.93 -36.45 77.47
C LEU A 172 15.08 -36.15 76.23
N MET A 173 14.40 -35.00 76.22
CA MET A 173 13.61 -34.49 75.09
C MET A 173 14.48 -34.14 73.87
N ASP A 174 15.72 -33.71 74.06
CA ASP A 174 16.64 -33.46 72.95
C ASP A 174 17.26 -34.75 72.41
N PHE A 175 17.54 -35.73 73.28
CA PHE A 175 18.18 -36.98 72.88
C PHE A 175 17.22 -37.99 72.25
N THR A 176 16.16 -38.39 72.96
CA THR A 176 15.35 -39.57 72.60
C THR A 176 14.52 -39.34 71.33
N PRO A 177 13.73 -38.26 71.19
CA PRO A 177 13.05 -37.95 69.95
C PRO A 177 13.99 -37.78 68.76
N SER A 178 15.19 -37.21 68.98
CA SER A 178 16.16 -37.01 67.90
C SER A 178 16.73 -38.33 67.39
N SER A 179 17.08 -39.24 68.30
CA SER A 179 17.51 -40.60 67.97
C SER A 179 16.42 -41.39 67.22
N LEU A 180 15.19 -41.38 67.72
CA LEU A 180 14.08 -42.10 67.07
C LEU A 180 13.74 -41.54 65.69
N LYS A 181 13.79 -40.21 65.54
CA LYS A 181 13.62 -39.56 64.23
C LYS A 181 14.75 -39.94 63.27
N MET A 182 15.98 -40.08 63.77
CA MET A 182 17.12 -40.55 62.98
C MET A 182 16.88 -41.98 62.46
N ASP A 183 16.40 -42.89 63.30
CA ASP A 183 16.02 -44.25 62.88
C ASP A 183 15.00 -44.23 61.75
N GLY A 184 13.94 -43.42 61.92
CA GLY A 184 12.92 -43.23 60.89
C GLY A 184 13.50 -42.75 59.56
N LEU A 185 14.41 -41.78 59.57
CA LEU A 185 15.07 -41.28 58.36
C LEU A 185 15.94 -42.37 57.71
N MET A 186 16.79 -43.06 58.47
CA MET A 186 17.70 -44.07 57.92
C MET A 186 16.95 -45.28 57.33
N ILE A 187 15.90 -45.74 58.01
CA ILE A 187 15.04 -46.82 57.54
C ILE A 187 14.29 -46.38 56.28
N ASN A 188 13.72 -45.18 56.28
CA ASN A 188 13.00 -44.66 55.11
C ASN A 188 13.93 -44.52 53.91
N TYR A 189 15.12 -43.95 54.07
CA TYR A 189 16.05 -43.79 52.96
C TYR A 189 16.47 -45.12 52.36
N THR A 190 16.83 -46.08 53.21
CA THR A 190 17.23 -47.42 52.77
C THR A 190 16.06 -48.10 52.04
N THR A 191 14.87 -48.11 52.65
CA THR A 191 13.67 -48.72 52.06
C THR A 191 13.27 -48.08 50.74
N MET A 192 13.34 -46.75 50.64
CA MET A 192 12.98 -46.04 49.40
C MET A 192 14.02 -46.29 48.30
N LEU A 193 15.31 -46.33 48.63
CA LEU A 193 16.37 -46.63 47.65
C LEU A 193 16.40 -48.10 47.22
N ASP A 194 15.95 -49.02 48.07
CA ASP A 194 15.86 -50.46 47.74
C ASP A 194 14.64 -50.79 46.89
N ASN A 195 13.54 -50.05 47.06
CA ASN A 195 12.31 -50.21 46.29
C ASN A 195 12.13 -49.15 45.19
N MET A 196 13.21 -48.45 44.84
CA MET A 196 13.19 -47.38 43.85
C MET A 196 12.92 -47.94 42.45
N THR A 197 11.94 -47.34 41.77
CA THR A 197 11.59 -47.62 40.37
C THR A 197 11.75 -46.36 39.55
N ASP A 198 11.67 -46.46 38.22
CA ASP A 198 11.74 -45.29 37.33
C ASP A 198 10.69 -44.22 37.68
N ASP A 199 9.49 -44.65 38.07
CA ASP A 199 8.39 -43.76 38.47
C ASP A 199 8.61 -43.09 39.83
N THR A 200 9.32 -43.73 40.75
CA THR A 200 9.56 -43.24 42.12
C THR A 200 10.93 -42.63 42.33
N LEU A 201 11.83 -42.71 41.33
CA LEU A 201 13.19 -42.18 41.37
C LEU A 201 13.23 -40.71 41.80
N VAL A 202 12.44 -39.87 41.11
CA VAL A 202 12.44 -38.42 41.32
C VAL A 202 11.93 -38.05 42.71
N SER A 203 10.81 -38.64 43.14
CA SER A 203 10.24 -38.35 44.46
C SER A 203 11.14 -38.88 45.59
N THR A 204 11.79 -40.03 45.38
CA THR A 204 12.73 -40.62 46.33
C THR A 204 13.94 -39.72 46.56
N LEU A 205 14.64 -39.34 45.49
CA LEU A 205 15.85 -38.52 45.62
C LEU A 205 15.54 -37.10 46.13
N GLU A 206 14.39 -36.52 45.78
CA GLU A 206 13.98 -35.21 46.32
C GLU A 206 13.61 -35.29 47.82
N TYR A 207 12.98 -36.39 48.26
CA TYR A 207 12.69 -36.61 49.68
C TYR A 207 13.99 -36.70 50.50
N ILE A 208 14.95 -37.51 50.05
CA ILE A 208 16.25 -37.67 50.73
C ILE A 208 17.01 -36.35 50.75
N LYS A 209 17.06 -35.63 49.62
CA LYS A 209 17.67 -34.29 49.54
C LYS A 209 17.03 -33.32 50.55
N THR A 210 15.71 -33.31 50.65
CA THR A 210 14.99 -32.34 51.51
C THR A 210 15.18 -32.64 53.00
N THR A 211 15.25 -33.92 53.37
CA THR A 211 15.29 -34.33 54.78
C THR A 211 16.71 -34.61 55.30
N SER A 212 17.69 -34.85 54.42
CA SER A 212 19.07 -35.18 54.83
C SER A 212 19.79 -34.08 55.64
N PRO A 213 19.52 -32.77 55.47
CA PRO A 213 20.10 -31.75 56.35
C PRO A 213 19.68 -31.90 57.83
N GLU A 214 18.54 -32.55 58.09
CA GLU A 214 18.09 -32.80 59.46
C GLU A 214 19.01 -33.77 60.20
N ILE A 215 19.68 -34.68 59.49
CA ILE A 215 20.62 -35.67 60.08
C ILE A 215 21.69 -34.97 60.90
N LYS A 216 22.33 -33.93 60.35
CA LYS A 216 23.36 -33.17 61.06
C LYS A 216 22.82 -32.49 62.32
N THR A 217 21.61 -31.93 62.22
CA THR A 217 20.93 -31.27 63.35
C THR A 217 20.60 -32.26 64.45
N LEU A 218 20.03 -33.41 64.10
CA LEU A 218 19.68 -34.49 65.03
C LEU A 218 20.94 -35.11 65.66
N SER A 219 21.99 -35.29 64.85
CA SER A 219 23.28 -35.81 65.32
C SER A 219 23.90 -34.88 66.37
N ASN A 220 23.90 -33.57 66.15
CA ASN A 220 24.38 -32.60 67.14
C ASN A 220 23.60 -32.68 68.46
N LYS A 221 22.27 -32.86 68.42
CA LYS A 221 21.47 -33.02 69.65
C LYS A 221 21.83 -34.28 70.44
N ILE A 222 22.17 -35.36 69.74
CA ILE A 222 22.62 -36.62 70.33
C ILE A 222 24.04 -36.45 70.89
N GLU A 223 24.98 -35.97 70.07
CA GLU A 223 26.40 -35.83 70.42
C GLU A 223 26.67 -34.78 71.49
N TYR A 224 25.86 -33.73 71.63
CA TYR A 224 26.06 -32.68 72.64
C TYR A 224 25.15 -32.84 73.87
N THR A 225 24.48 -33.99 74.03
CA THR A 225 23.69 -34.25 75.23
C THR A 225 24.56 -34.24 76.50
N ILE A 226 23.98 -33.83 77.63
CA ILE A 226 24.68 -33.83 78.93
C ILE A 226 24.82 -35.23 79.53
N PHE A 227 24.17 -36.25 78.98
CA PHE A 227 24.24 -37.62 79.51
C PHE A 227 25.56 -38.34 79.21
N ARG A 228 26.31 -37.91 78.21
CA ARG A 228 27.49 -38.63 77.71
C ARG A 228 28.75 -38.44 78.56
N THR A 229 29.75 -39.28 78.33
CA THR A 229 31.15 -39.01 78.67
C THR A 229 31.78 -38.08 77.61
N PRO A 230 32.76 -37.25 77.99
CA PRO A 230 33.52 -36.47 77.00
C PRO A 230 34.28 -37.39 76.03
N LYS A 231 34.45 -36.94 74.78
CA LYS A 231 35.21 -37.66 73.75
C LYS A 231 36.65 -37.88 74.20
N LEU A 232 37.15 -39.11 74.04
CA LEU A 232 38.53 -39.46 74.32
C LEU A 232 39.45 -38.64 73.39
N ASN A 233 40.52 -38.06 73.92
CA ASN A 233 41.49 -37.22 73.19
C ASN A 233 40.99 -35.84 72.71
N ASP A 234 39.74 -35.44 72.95
CA ASP A 234 39.29 -34.08 72.72
C ASP A 234 39.42 -33.25 74.01
N THR A 235 40.40 -32.35 74.05
CA THR A 235 40.66 -31.49 75.21
C THR A 235 39.62 -30.38 75.36
N ALA A 236 39.07 -29.90 74.24
CA ALA A 236 38.04 -28.88 74.24
C ALA A 236 36.72 -29.46 74.75
N ASP A 237 36.36 -30.66 74.29
CA ASP A 237 35.16 -31.36 74.71
C ASP A 237 35.24 -31.81 76.18
N ARG A 238 36.40 -32.31 76.62
CA ARG A 238 36.64 -32.60 78.05
C ARG A 238 36.43 -31.36 78.93
N LYS A 239 36.91 -30.20 78.50
CA LYS A 239 36.71 -28.92 79.20
C LYS A 239 35.24 -28.47 79.16
N ALA A 240 34.55 -28.69 78.04
CA ALA A 240 33.13 -28.36 77.90
C ALA A 240 32.24 -29.24 78.79
N CYS A 241 32.59 -30.53 78.94
CA CYS A 241 31.88 -31.48 79.79
C CYS A 241 32.29 -31.43 81.27
N GLN A 242 33.41 -30.79 81.61
CA GLN A 242 33.92 -30.72 82.99
C GLN A 242 32.85 -30.09 83.91
N TYR A 243 32.30 -30.89 84.84
CA TYR A 243 31.20 -30.55 85.75
C TYR A 243 29.84 -30.25 85.10
N LYS A 244 29.66 -30.55 83.80
CA LYS A 244 28.41 -30.32 83.06
C LYS A 244 27.79 -31.58 82.48
N CYS A 245 28.59 -32.62 82.25
CA CYS A 245 28.13 -33.91 81.75
C CYS A 245 28.02 -34.92 82.89
N TYR A 246 26.95 -35.74 82.89
CA TYR A 246 26.68 -36.75 83.92
C TYR A 246 27.40 -38.08 83.71
N ALA A 247 28.05 -38.27 82.55
CA ALA A 247 28.82 -39.49 82.26
C ALA A 247 28.00 -40.80 82.42
N LEU A 248 26.70 -40.74 82.15
CA LEU A 248 25.80 -41.89 82.17
C LEU A 248 25.99 -42.75 80.92
N CYS A 249 26.12 -42.10 79.77
CA CYS A 249 26.27 -42.75 78.48
C CYS A 249 27.71 -42.67 77.96
N PRO A 250 28.14 -43.61 77.11
CA PRO A 250 29.36 -43.49 76.34
C PRO A 250 29.45 -42.18 75.54
N SER A 251 30.64 -41.80 75.12
CA SER A 251 30.82 -40.70 74.17
C SER A 251 30.27 -41.13 72.81
N PHE A 252 29.49 -40.26 72.18
CA PHE A 252 29.00 -40.44 70.82
C PHE A 252 29.92 -39.73 69.85
N ASP A 253 30.35 -40.42 68.79
CA ASP A 253 31.12 -39.84 67.69
C ASP A 253 30.47 -40.22 66.36
N LEU A 254 29.34 -39.58 66.06
CA LEU A 254 28.58 -39.87 64.85
C LEU A 254 29.33 -39.28 63.65
N ASP A 255 29.41 -40.02 62.54
CA ASP A 255 30.19 -39.62 61.38
C ASP A 255 29.53 -38.44 60.64
N GLN A 256 29.90 -37.22 61.04
CA GLN A 256 29.42 -35.98 60.42
C GLN A 256 29.80 -35.89 58.94
N ASN A 257 30.92 -36.51 58.52
CA ASN A 257 31.31 -36.53 57.11
C ASN A 257 30.35 -37.41 56.31
N ALA A 258 29.93 -38.55 56.85
CA ALA A 258 28.91 -39.39 56.22
C ALA A 258 27.56 -38.65 56.11
N ALA A 259 27.15 -37.88 57.13
CA ALA A 259 25.96 -37.02 57.04
C ALA A 259 26.06 -35.96 55.92
N ASP A 260 27.21 -35.28 55.83
CA ASP A 260 27.47 -34.30 54.76
C ASP A 260 27.54 -34.97 53.37
N LEU A 261 28.04 -36.21 53.29
CA LEU A 261 28.02 -37.02 52.07
C LEU A 261 26.58 -37.38 51.65
N ILE A 262 25.71 -37.79 52.58
CA ILE A 262 24.29 -38.06 52.26
C ILE A 262 23.63 -36.82 51.68
N ALA A 263 23.84 -35.65 52.30
CA ALA A 263 23.25 -34.39 51.84
C ALA A 263 23.81 -33.97 50.46
N SER A 264 25.13 -34.01 50.27
CA SER A 264 25.75 -33.60 49.01
C SER A 264 25.43 -34.56 47.86
N ARG A 265 25.46 -35.88 48.09
CA ARG A 265 25.15 -36.90 47.07
C ARG A 265 23.68 -36.88 46.67
N SER A 266 22.77 -36.80 47.64
CA SER A 266 21.33 -36.70 47.34
C SER A 266 21.00 -35.40 46.58
N ASN A 267 21.63 -34.27 46.94
CA ASN A 267 21.48 -33.02 46.19
C ASN A 267 22.02 -33.12 44.76
N ALA A 268 23.22 -33.68 44.56
CA ALA A 268 23.80 -33.88 43.24
C ALA A 268 22.93 -34.77 42.34
N LEU A 269 22.40 -35.86 42.90
CA LEU A 269 21.50 -36.78 42.19
C LEU A 269 20.16 -36.14 41.85
N ALA A 270 19.54 -35.43 42.80
CA ALA A 270 18.30 -34.69 42.57
C ALA A 270 18.47 -33.58 41.51
N SER A 271 19.61 -32.87 41.50
CA SER A 271 19.95 -31.90 40.45
C SER A 271 20.13 -32.57 39.09
N LYS A 272 20.79 -33.74 39.04
CA LYS A 272 21.01 -34.50 37.80
C LYS A 272 19.70 -34.96 37.17
N ILE A 273 18.74 -35.46 37.95
CA ILE A 273 17.45 -35.96 37.45
C ILE A 273 16.40 -34.86 37.22
N ALA A 274 16.69 -33.60 37.57
CA ALA A 274 15.73 -32.50 37.42
C ALA A 274 15.16 -32.35 35.98
N PRO A 275 15.95 -32.56 34.90
CA PRO A 275 15.42 -32.58 33.53
C PRO A 275 14.45 -33.73 33.25
N LEU A 276 14.66 -34.92 33.85
CA LEU A 276 13.78 -36.08 33.68
C LEU A 276 12.37 -35.82 34.22
N LYS A 277 12.28 -35.11 35.36
CA LYS A 277 10.99 -34.70 35.96
C LYS A 277 10.10 -33.92 34.97
N ASN A 278 10.72 -33.15 34.08
CA ASN A 278 10.03 -32.29 33.11
C ASN A 278 10.14 -32.81 31.67
N ALA A 279 10.54 -34.07 31.46
CA ALA A 279 10.78 -34.60 30.12
C ALA A 279 9.52 -34.52 29.23
N ASN A 280 8.36 -34.92 29.74
CA ASN A 280 7.10 -34.91 28.99
C ASN A 280 6.62 -33.50 28.65
N SER A 281 6.71 -32.55 29.59
CA SER A 281 6.31 -31.16 29.35
C SER A 281 7.28 -30.48 28.38
N THR A 282 8.58 -30.78 28.48
CA THR A 282 9.60 -30.29 27.54
C THR A 282 9.37 -30.86 26.14
N ALA A 283 9.06 -32.16 26.01
CA ALA A 283 8.73 -32.80 24.74
C ALA A 283 7.52 -32.14 24.08
N ALA A 284 6.43 -31.93 24.84
CA ALA A 284 5.22 -31.26 24.33
C ALA A 284 5.50 -29.81 23.89
N GLN A 285 6.27 -29.05 24.67
CA GLN A 285 6.64 -27.67 24.30
C GLN A 285 7.50 -27.64 23.03
N MET A 286 8.47 -28.55 22.92
CA MET A 286 9.37 -28.63 21.78
C MET A 286 8.62 -29.09 20.51
N TYR A 287 7.71 -30.06 20.63
CA TYR A 287 6.83 -30.49 19.55
C TYR A 287 5.92 -29.35 19.06
N ASN A 288 5.27 -28.62 19.98
CA ASN A 288 4.45 -27.47 19.60
C ASN A 288 5.26 -26.38 18.88
N ARG A 289 6.49 -26.10 19.33
CA ARG A 289 7.41 -25.19 18.63
C ARG A 289 7.78 -25.70 17.24
N THR A 290 8.01 -27.01 17.11
CA THR A 290 8.27 -27.66 15.82
C THR A 290 7.09 -27.41 14.87
N MET A 291 5.87 -27.73 15.29
CA MET A 291 4.67 -27.61 14.45
C MET A 291 4.40 -26.16 14.03
N VAL A 292 4.46 -25.20 14.97
CA VAL A 292 4.28 -23.77 14.67
C VAL A 292 5.26 -23.29 13.58
N ARG A 293 6.51 -23.74 13.63
CA ARG A 293 7.52 -23.35 12.64
C ARG A 293 7.34 -24.07 11.31
N MET A 294 6.87 -25.32 11.31
CA MET A 294 6.52 -26.02 10.08
C MET A 294 5.35 -25.37 9.36
N ASP A 295 4.31 -24.96 10.11
CA ASP A 295 3.18 -24.21 9.57
C ASP A 295 3.64 -22.86 9.02
N TYR A 296 4.52 -22.16 9.75
CA TYR A 296 5.10 -20.90 9.28
C TYR A 296 5.88 -21.05 7.97
N ALA A 297 6.72 -22.08 7.85
CA ALA A 297 7.52 -22.35 6.66
C ALA A 297 6.60 -22.65 5.45
N THR A 298 5.61 -23.51 5.65
CA THR A 298 4.60 -23.87 4.64
C THR A 298 3.83 -22.64 4.18
N ASN A 299 3.33 -21.85 5.13
CA ASN A 299 2.57 -20.64 4.84
C ASN A 299 3.41 -19.54 4.18
N THR A 300 4.71 -19.46 4.48
CA THR A 300 5.62 -18.51 3.81
C THR A 300 5.82 -18.89 2.34
N ALA A 301 6.01 -20.18 2.03
CA ALA A 301 6.09 -20.66 0.65
C ALA A 301 4.78 -20.40 -0.13
N ILE A 302 3.62 -20.60 0.50
CA ILE A 302 2.31 -20.30 -0.09
C ILE A 302 2.17 -18.79 -0.36
N ALA A 303 2.55 -17.94 0.59
CA ALA A 303 2.52 -16.48 0.43
C ALA A 303 3.39 -16.00 -0.74
N GLU A 304 4.59 -16.58 -0.91
CA GLU A 304 5.45 -16.27 -2.06
C GLU A 304 4.78 -16.64 -3.39
N ASN A 305 4.11 -17.78 -3.46
CA ASN A 305 3.40 -18.20 -4.66
C ASN A 305 2.25 -17.24 -4.99
N TYR A 306 1.42 -16.89 -4.00
CA TYR A 306 0.35 -15.90 -4.20
C TYR A 306 0.87 -14.51 -4.56
N THR A 307 1.99 -14.08 -3.99
CA THR A 307 2.64 -12.81 -4.36
C THR A 307 3.02 -12.79 -5.84
N LYS A 308 3.59 -13.90 -6.36
CA LYS A 308 3.94 -14.03 -7.78
C LYS A 308 2.72 -13.97 -8.68
N ILE A 309 1.62 -14.61 -8.29
CA ILE A 309 0.35 -14.62 -9.05
C ILE A 309 -0.31 -13.24 -9.03
N PHE A 310 -0.35 -12.59 -7.87
CA PHE A 310 -1.10 -11.34 -7.68
C PHE A 310 -0.37 -10.12 -8.23
N LYS A 311 0.96 -10.08 -8.23
CA LYS A 311 1.74 -8.91 -8.69
C LYS A 311 1.31 -8.36 -10.07
N PRO A 312 1.23 -9.16 -11.16
CA PRO A 312 0.79 -8.64 -12.46
C PRO A 312 -0.68 -8.22 -12.48
N LEU A 313 -1.54 -8.90 -11.70
CA LEU A 313 -2.94 -8.51 -11.54
C LEU A 313 -3.04 -7.15 -10.85
N ASN A 314 -2.24 -6.92 -9.81
CA ASN A 314 -2.22 -5.68 -9.05
C ASN A 314 -1.82 -4.47 -9.91
N GLU A 315 -0.84 -4.63 -10.80
CA GLU A 315 -0.42 -3.60 -11.76
C GLU A 315 -1.56 -3.26 -12.73
N THR A 316 -2.19 -4.29 -13.32
CA THR A 316 -3.32 -4.13 -14.23
C THR A 316 -4.52 -3.47 -13.54
N GLY A 317 -4.88 -3.95 -12.35
CA GLY A 317 -6.00 -3.43 -11.59
C GLY A 317 -5.78 -2.00 -11.09
N ASN A 318 -4.54 -1.59 -10.80
CA ASN A 318 -4.24 -0.19 -10.49
C ASN A 318 -4.48 0.73 -11.70
N ALA A 319 -4.06 0.32 -12.90
CA ALA A 319 -4.36 1.06 -14.13
C ALA A 319 -5.87 1.16 -14.39
N THR A 320 -6.60 0.06 -14.22
CA THR A 320 -8.07 0.04 -14.31
C THR A 320 -8.74 0.94 -13.27
N ILE A 321 -8.25 0.98 -12.02
CA ILE A 321 -8.77 1.89 -10.98
C ILE A 321 -8.59 3.35 -11.39
N THR A 322 -7.43 3.72 -11.92
CA THR A 322 -7.17 5.09 -12.39
C THR A 322 -8.08 5.46 -13.55
N PHE A 323 -8.17 4.60 -14.56
CA PHE A 323 -9.04 4.83 -15.72
C PHE A 323 -10.52 4.94 -15.32
N ALA A 324 -11.00 4.08 -14.44
CA ALA A 324 -12.38 4.15 -13.96
C ALA A 324 -12.68 5.43 -13.16
N LYS A 325 -11.71 5.94 -12.39
CA LYS A 325 -11.87 7.22 -11.69
C LYS A 325 -11.98 8.39 -12.67
N GLU A 326 -11.14 8.41 -13.70
CA GLU A 326 -11.19 9.40 -14.78
C GLU A 326 -12.53 9.32 -15.53
N THR A 327 -12.99 8.12 -15.89
CA THR A 327 -14.31 7.93 -16.50
C THR A 327 -15.43 8.50 -15.61
N LEU A 328 -15.39 8.24 -14.30
CA LEU A 328 -16.39 8.72 -13.35
C LEU A 328 -16.33 10.24 -13.08
N GLN A 329 -15.29 10.94 -13.55
CA GLN A 329 -15.29 12.41 -13.57
C GLN A 329 -16.20 12.93 -14.69
N HIS A 330 -16.25 12.24 -15.83
CA HIS A 330 -17.04 12.66 -16.98
C HIS A 330 -18.45 12.07 -17.02
N VAL A 331 -18.59 10.81 -16.60
CA VAL A 331 -19.84 10.03 -16.73
C VAL A 331 -20.28 9.47 -15.39
N LEU A 332 -21.52 9.77 -15.01
CA LEU A 332 -22.15 9.17 -13.83
C LEU A 332 -22.65 7.76 -14.16
N ASP A 333 -21.88 6.75 -13.75
CA ASP A 333 -22.26 5.33 -13.82
C ASP A 333 -22.26 4.69 -12.42
N PRO A 334 -23.44 4.49 -11.81
CA PRO A 334 -23.57 3.88 -10.49
C PRO A 334 -23.03 2.44 -10.41
N VAL A 335 -23.13 1.67 -11.50
CA VAL A 335 -22.68 0.28 -11.55
C VAL A 335 -21.15 0.23 -11.59
N LEU A 336 -20.54 1.09 -12.41
CA LEU A 336 -19.09 1.28 -12.45
C LEU A 336 -18.55 1.72 -11.08
N SER A 337 -19.18 2.71 -10.45
CA SER A 337 -18.81 3.22 -9.12
C SER A 337 -18.85 2.13 -8.05
N GLN A 338 -19.93 1.35 -7.99
CA GLN A 338 -20.07 0.24 -7.03
C GLN A 338 -19.01 -0.85 -7.24
N LYS A 339 -18.76 -1.24 -8.50
CA LYS A 339 -17.73 -2.24 -8.83
C LYS A 339 -16.33 -1.70 -8.50
N LEU A 340 -16.04 -0.44 -8.79
CA LEU A 340 -14.76 0.21 -8.48
C LEU A 340 -14.47 0.20 -6.98
N PHE A 341 -15.47 0.52 -6.15
CA PHE A 341 -15.31 0.46 -4.69
C PHE A 341 -14.93 -0.96 -4.23
N THR A 342 -15.57 -1.98 -4.79
CA THR A 342 -15.26 -3.38 -4.49
C THR A 342 -13.85 -3.77 -4.94
N LEU A 343 -13.43 -3.33 -6.13
CA LEU A 343 -12.08 -3.58 -6.65
C LEU A 343 -11.02 -2.91 -5.76
N GLN A 344 -11.24 -1.68 -5.30
CA GLN A 344 -10.32 -0.97 -4.40
C GLN A 344 -10.19 -1.67 -3.04
N SER A 345 -11.29 -2.17 -2.49
CA SER A 345 -11.26 -2.97 -1.27
C SER A 345 -10.38 -4.21 -1.44
N LEU A 346 -10.56 -4.97 -2.53
CA LEU A 346 -9.75 -6.14 -2.83
C LEU A 346 -8.28 -5.80 -3.14
N HIS A 347 -8.02 -4.65 -3.80
CA HIS A 347 -6.68 -4.15 -4.09
C HIS A 347 -5.85 -3.96 -2.82
N THR A 348 -6.50 -3.59 -1.70
CA THR A 348 -5.83 -3.41 -0.41
C THR A 348 -5.85 -4.68 0.45
N SER A 349 -6.94 -5.47 0.42
CA SER A 349 -7.07 -6.64 1.29
C SER A 349 -6.21 -7.83 0.85
N ILE A 350 -6.05 -8.08 -0.45
CA ILE A 350 -5.29 -9.23 -0.96
C ILE A 350 -3.81 -9.17 -0.53
N PRO A 351 -3.07 -8.06 -0.72
CA PRO A 351 -1.70 -7.94 -0.20
C PRO A 351 -1.61 -8.14 1.32
N ALA A 352 -2.59 -7.61 2.06
CA ALA A 352 -2.64 -7.75 3.52
C ALA A 352 -2.84 -9.22 3.94
N SER A 353 -3.75 -9.95 3.29
CA SER A 353 -3.99 -11.38 3.51
C SER A 353 -2.74 -12.22 3.21
N ILE A 354 -2.03 -11.92 2.11
CA ILE A 354 -0.76 -12.57 1.77
C ILE A 354 0.29 -12.32 2.86
N ALA A 355 0.49 -11.07 3.28
CA ALA A 355 1.48 -10.70 4.29
C ALA A 355 1.18 -11.32 5.67
N GLN A 356 -0.10 -11.38 6.04
CA GLN A 356 -0.58 -11.97 7.28
C GLN A 356 -0.68 -13.50 7.22
N ARG A 357 -0.37 -14.12 6.07
CA ARG A 357 -0.48 -15.58 5.84
C ARG A 357 -1.89 -16.11 6.08
N ASN A 358 -2.90 -15.29 5.82
CA ASN A 358 -4.30 -15.70 5.88
C ASN A 358 -4.80 -16.03 4.46
N PHE A 359 -4.84 -17.31 4.14
CA PHE A 359 -5.24 -17.78 2.81
C PHE A 359 -6.73 -18.15 2.72
N THR A 360 -7.49 -17.92 3.79
CA THR A 360 -8.92 -18.19 3.85
C THR A 360 -9.63 -17.29 2.84
N ASN A 361 -10.10 -17.87 1.73
CA ASN A 361 -10.76 -17.21 0.59
C ASN A 361 -9.84 -16.47 -0.41
N LEU A 362 -8.52 -16.57 -0.28
CA LEU A 362 -7.61 -15.79 -1.14
C LEU A 362 -7.75 -16.13 -2.63
N ASP A 363 -7.97 -17.39 -2.98
CA ASP A 363 -8.25 -17.80 -4.37
C ASP A 363 -9.51 -17.15 -4.93
N ALA A 364 -10.59 -17.10 -4.14
CA ALA A 364 -11.85 -16.49 -4.52
C ALA A 364 -11.70 -14.97 -4.67
N ASP A 365 -10.96 -14.33 -3.77
CA ASP A 365 -10.67 -12.89 -3.81
C ASP A 365 -9.83 -12.53 -5.03
N ILE A 366 -8.78 -13.30 -5.35
CA ILE A 366 -7.95 -13.09 -6.55
C ILE A 366 -8.78 -13.27 -7.83
N LEU A 367 -9.62 -14.30 -7.90
CA LEU A 367 -10.50 -14.52 -9.05
C LEU A 367 -11.51 -13.38 -9.21
N LYS A 368 -12.12 -12.93 -8.10
CA LYS A 368 -13.03 -11.80 -8.08
C LYS A 368 -12.34 -10.50 -8.49
N TYR A 369 -11.11 -10.26 -8.03
CA TYR A 369 -10.28 -9.12 -8.40
C TYR A 369 -10.02 -9.09 -9.91
N LYS A 370 -9.61 -10.24 -10.48
CA LYS A 370 -9.38 -10.39 -11.92
C LYS A 370 -10.65 -10.09 -12.74
N ASN A 371 -11.78 -10.67 -12.35
CA ASN A 371 -13.05 -10.48 -13.06
C ASN A 371 -13.53 -9.02 -12.96
N LEU A 372 -13.46 -8.42 -11.78
CA LEU A 372 -13.80 -7.01 -11.59
C LEU A 372 -12.92 -6.08 -12.41
N THR A 373 -11.62 -6.39 -12.52
CA THR A 373 -10.70 -5.61 -13.36
C THR A 373 -11.16 -5.59 -14.82
N ALA A 374 -11.51 -6.76 -15.39
CA ALA A 374 -12.00 -6.86 -16.77
C ALA A 374 -13.37 -6.18 -16.97
N ASP A 375 -14.31 -6.40 -16.03
CA ASP A 375 -15.64 -5.79 -16.05
C ASP A 375 -15.57 -4.26 -16.01
N ILE A 376 -14.76 -3.72 -15.09
CA ILE A 376 -14.60 -2.27 -14.91
C ILE A 376 -13.97 -1.66 -16.14
N THR A 377 -12.92 -2.26 -16.72
CA THR A 377 -12.35 -1.76 -17.98
C THR A 377 -13.39 -1.74 -19.10
N THR A 378 -14.23 -2.77 -19.22
CA THR A 378 -15.29 -2.83 -20.24
C THR A 378 -16.35 -1.74 -20.03
N LEU A 379 -16.82 -1.56 -18.80
CA LEU A 379 -17.78 -0.52 -18.44
C LEU A 379 -17.19 0.88 -18.68
N SER A 380 -15.97 1.14 -18.22
CA SER A 380 -15.29 2.42 -18.44
C SER A 380 -15.13 2.75 -19.92
N ASN A 381 -14.73 1.78 -20.74
CA ASN A 381 -14.66 1.97 -22.20
C ASN A 381 -16.01 2.32 -22.80
N HIS A 382 -17.07 1.59 -22.42
CA HIS A 382 -18.41 1.86 -22.92
C HIS A 382 -18.90 3.27 -22.53
N SER A 383 -18.65 3.66 -21.28
CA SER A 383 -19.05 4.99 -20.80
C SER A 383 -18.28 6.11 -21.50
N MET A 384 -16.96 5.98 -21.65
CA MET A 384 -16.16 6.98 -22.36
C MET A 384 -16.44 7.03 -23.85
N GLU A 385 -16.77 5.90 -24.48
CA GLU A 385 -17.21 5.86 -25.88
C GLU A 385 -18.47 6.72 -26.06
N GLN A 386 -19.46 6.56 -25.16
CA GLN A 386 -20.69 7.35 -25.22
C GLN A 386 -20.43 8.85 -25.01
N TYR A 387 -19.61 9.20 -24.01
CA TYR A 387 -19.21 10.60 -23.78
C TYR A 387 -18.52 11.20 -25.01
N THR A 388 -17.59 10.46 -25.62
CA THR A 388 -16.85 10.90 -26.81
C THR A 388 -17.77 11.08 -28.01
N LYS A 389 -18.75 10.19 -28.21
CA LYS A 389 -19.77 10.34 -29.27
C LYS A 389 -20.59 11.62 -29.09
N THR A 390 -21.09 11.87 -27.87
CA THR A 390 -21.84 13.09 -27.56
C THR A 390 -20.98 14.35 -27.78
N LEU A 391 -19.71 14.33 -27.35
CA LEU A 391 -18.78 15.42 -27.56
C LEU A 391 -18.52 15.69 -29.05
N ASN A 392 -18.35 14.64 -29.85
CA ASN A 392 -18.18 14.77 -31.30
C ASN A 392 -19.45 15.33 -31.97
N ALA A 393 -20.63 14.85 -31.59
CA ALA A 393 -21.90 15.36 -32.10
C ALA A 393 -22.06 16.86 -31.78
N LYS A 394 -21.75 17.26 -30.54
CA LYS A 394 -21.69 18.67 -30.12
C LYS A 394 -20.73 19.49 -30.98
N ASN A 395 -19.53 18.97 -31.24
CA ASN A 395 -18.53 19.70 -32.01
C ASN A 395 -19.00 19.91 -33.46
N ILE A 396 -19.48 18.84 -34.12
CA ILE A 396 -20.03 18.91 -35.49
C ILE A 396 -21.16 19.93 -35.60
N GLU A 397 -22.08 19.89 -34.64
CA GLU A 397 -23.24 20.79 -34.59
C GLU A 397 -22.77 22.25 -34.48
N ASN A 398 -21.91 22.56 -33.50
CA ASN A 398 -21.35 23.90 -33.32
C ASN A 398 -20.61 24.38 -34.58
N SER A 399 -19.84 23.50 -35.26
CA SER A 399 -19.16 23.84 -36.51
C SER A 399 -20.17 24.23 -37.60
N LEU A 400 -21.29 23.51 -37.73
CA LEU A 400 -22.31 23.78 -38.75
C LEU A 400 -23.04 25.10 -38.48
N VAL A 401 -23.39 25.39 -37.22
CA VAL A 401 -23.97 26.68 -36.81
C VAL A 401 -23.01 27.81 -37.17
N LEU A 402 -21.73 27.64 -36.85
CA LEU A 402 -20.69 28.61 -37.15
C LEU A 402 -20.55 28.85 -38.67
N VAL A 403 -20.58 27.79 -39.50
CA VAL A 403 -20.57 27.95 -40.96
C VAL A 403 -21.77 28.79 -41.41
N LEU A 404 -22.97 28.53 -40.87
CA LEU A 404 -24.19 29.27 -41.20
C LEU A 404 -24.12 30.74 -40.80
N GLU A 405 -23.56 31.07 -39.62
CA GLU A 405 -23.37 32.45 -39.15
C GLU A 405 -22.55 33.31 -40.12
N THR A 406 -21.66 32.69 -40.91
CA THR A 406 -20.81 33.40 -41.87
C THR A 406 -21.41 33.58 -43.26
N ARG A 407 -22.58 33.01 -43.52
CA ARG A 407 -23.23 33.08 -44.83
C ARG A 407 -24.14 34.29 -44.96
N ASP A 408 -24.28 34.77 -46.19
CA ASP A 408 -25.25 35.83 -46.52
C ASP A 408 -26.66 35.25 -46.60
N LEU A 409 -27.25 34.95 -45.45
CA LEU A 409 -28.59 34.38 -45.33
C LEU A 409 -29.67 35.43 -45.65
N ASP A 410 -30.77 35.01 -46.26
CA ASP A 410 -31.97 35.85 -46.37
C ASP A 410 -32.71 35.94 -45.01
N PRO A 411 -33.62 36.91 -44.82
CA PRO A 411 -34.27 37.14 -43.52
C PRO A 411 -35.00 35.92 -42.94
N ILE A 412 -35.57 35.04 -43.79
CA ILE A 412 -36.29 33.85 -43.33
C ILE A 412 -35.27 32.83 -42.80
N THR A 413 -34.22 32.57 -43.58
CA THR A 413 -33.15 31.65 -43.17
C THR A 413 -32.37 32.18 -41.96
N MET A 414 -32.23 33.49 -41.82
CA MET A 414 -31.64 34.13 -40.64
C MET A 414 -32.47 33.86 -39.38
N SER A 415 -33.80 34.01 -39.45
CA SER A 415 -34.68 33.69 -38.33
C SER A 415 -34.62 32.20 -37.94
N SER A 416 -34.44 31.30 -38.91
CA SER A 416 -34.23 29.87 -38.62
C SER A 416 -32.88 29.60 -37.97
N LEU A 417 -31.83 30.33 -38.36
CA LEU A 417 -30.52 30.26 -37.70
C LEU A 417 -30.58 30.74 -36.25
N ASP A 418 -31.30 31.83 -35.96
CA ASP A 418 -31.45 32.33 -34.59
C ASP A 418 -32.16 31.30 -33.67
N ILE A 419 -33.17 30.60 -34.19
CA ILE A 419 -33.82 29.50 -33.46
C ILE A 419 -32.82 28.38 -33.18
N LEU A 420 -32.05 27.97 -34.19
CA LEU A 420 -31.06 26.90 -34.07
C LEU A 420 -29.97 27.26 -33.07
N LYS A 421 -29.49 28.51 -33.07
CA LYS A 421 -28.51 29.03 -32.11
C LYS A 421 -29.00 28.96 -30.68
N ASN A 422 -30.22 29.42 -30.41
CA ASN A 422 -30.79 29.36 -29.07
C ASN A 422 -30.92 27.90 -28.59
N GLN A 423 -31.33 26.98 -29.47
CA GLN A 423 -31.39 25.54 -29.15
C GLN A 423 -30.00 24.94 -28.89
N THR A 424 -28.99 25.39 -29.64
CA THR A 424 -27.58 24.99 -29.48
C THR A 424 -27.04 25.44 -28.13
N GLU A 425 -27.26 26.70 -27.77
CA GLU A 425 -26.84 27.29 -26.49
C GLU A 425 -27.52 26.57 -25.32
N ASP A 426 -28.83 26.30 -25.41
CA ASP A 426 -29.58 25.52 -24.41
C ASP A 426 -29.03 24.09 -24.21
N LEU A 427 -28.61 23.40 -25.28
CA LEU A 427 -27.99 22.08 -25.18
C LEU A 427 -26.56 22.15 -24.65
N ASN A 428 -25.79 23.14 -25.09
CA ASN A 428 -24.42 23.37 -24.63
C ASN A 428 -24.36 23.64 -23.12
N ALA A 429 -25.35 24.35 -22.57
CA ALA A 429 -25.50 24.55 -21.13
C ALA A 429 -25.84 23.25 -20.36
N GLN A 430 -26.49 22.28 -21.03
CA GLN A 430 -26.81 20.98 -20.44
C GLN A 430 -25.63 20.01 -20.45
N PHE A 431 -24.78 20.06 -21.49
CA PHE A 431 -23.60 19.20 -21.60
C PHE A 431 -22.51 19.62 -20.61
N ARG A 432 -22.37 18.85 -19.52
CA ARG A 432 -21.38 19.03 -18.45
C ARG A 432 -20.83 17.68 -18.00
N ASP A 433 -19.75 17.71 -17.25
CA ASP A 433 -19.21 16.51 -16.60
C ASP A 433 -20.19 15.95 -15.55
N GLY A 434 -20.17 14.63 -15.35
CA GLY A 434 -21.00 13.92 -14.38
C GLY A 434 -22.43 13.63 -14.84
N LEU A 435 -22.69 13.63 -16.15
CA LEU A 435 -23.98 13.23 -16.72
C LEU A 435 -24.13 11.71 -16.78
N SER A 436 -25.37 11.21 -16.68
CA SER A 436 -25.63 9.78 -16.83
C SER A 436 -25.51 9.34 -18.30
N LEU A 437 -25.33 8.03 -18.54
CA LEU A 437 -25.29 7.49 -19.90
C LEU A 437 -26.56 7.79 -20.71
N VAL A 438 -27.72 7.81 -20.05
CA VAL A 438 -29.00 8.12 -20.69
C VAL A 438 -29.06 9.59 -21.08
N ASP A 439 -28.59 10.49 -20.22
CA ASP A 439 -28.53 11.92 -20.53
C ASP A 439 -27.57 12.20 -21.69
N LEU A 440 -26.41 11.54 -21.72
CA LEU A 440 -25.43 11.66 -22.81
C LEU A 440 -25.99 11.14 -24.15
N GLN A 441 -26.71 10.01 -24.15
CA GLN A 441 -27.39 9.50 -25.34
C GLN A 441 -28.49 10.44 -25.83
N SER A 442 -29.26 11.02 -24.91
CA SER A 442 -30.27 12.02 -25.27
C SER A 442 -29.64 13.27 -25.87
N LEU A 443 -28.53 13.76 -25.29
CA LEU A 443 -27.81 14.91 -25.82
C LEU A 443 -27.19 14.62 -27.19
N GLU A 444 -26.62 13.42 -27.40
CA GLU A 444 -26.10 12.98 -28.71
C GLU A 444 -27.19 13.04 -29.78
N GLY A 445 -28.38 12.50 -29.48
CA GLY A 445 -29.54 12.56 -30.37
C GLY A 445 -29.95 14.00 -30.68
N ASN A 446 -30.05 14.84 -29.65
CA ASN A 446 -30.43 16.24 -29.82
C ASN A 446 -29.41 17.04 -30.67
N TYR A 447 -28.10 16.85 -30.46
CA TYR A 447 -27.06 17.48 -31.28
C TYR A 447 -27.06 16.96 -32.72
N THR A 448 -27.36 15.68 -32.93
CA THR A 448 -27.48 15.09 -34.27
C THR A 448 -28.68 15.70 -35.01
N ASP A 449 -29.83 15.82 -34.35
CA ASP A 449 -31.03 16.44 -34.92
C ASP A 449 -30.80 17.92 -35.28
N LEU A 450 -30.08 18.67 -34.45
CA LEU A 450 -29.68 20.05 -34.76
C LEU A 450 -28.69 20.10 -35.93
N SER A 451 -27.74 19.17 -35.99
CA SER A 451 -26.80 19.06 -37.11
C SER A 451 -27.52 18.83 -38.44
N GLU A 452 -28.55 17.96 -38.46
CA GLU A 452 -29.38 17.73 -39.65
C GLU A 452 -30.16 18.97 -40.08
N GLN A 453 -30.72 19.71 -39.11
CA GLN A 453 -31.40 20.98 -39.38
C GLN A 453 -30.42 22.03 -39.96
N ALA A 454 -29.23 22.17 -39.37
CA ALA A 454 -28.19 23.07 -39.86
C ALA A 454 -27.73 22.69 -41.28
N GLN A 455 -27.55 21.40 -41.57
CA GLN A 455 -27.21 20.92 -42.91
C GLN A 455 -28.32 21.20 -43.94
N SER A 456 -29.58 21.04 -43.55
CA SER A 456 -30.73 21.37 -44.41
C SER A 456 -30.75 22.87 -44.76
N LEU A 457 -30.49 23.75 -43.78
CA LEU A 457 -30.35 25.19 -44.03
C LEU A 457 -29.19 25.50 -44.99
N LEU A 458 -28.04 24.83 -44.82
CA LEU A 458 -26.90 24.97 -45.74
C LEU A 458 -27.20 24.50 -47.17
N GLN A 459 -27.97 23.42 -47.34
CA GLN A 459 -28.35 22.93 -48.67
C GLN A 459 -29.35 23.87 -49.36
N ASN A 460 -30.36 24.34 -48.61
CA ASN A 460 -31.35 25.28 -49.12
C ASN A 460 -30.70 26.61 -49.58
N GLU A 461 -29.64 27.04 -48.89
CA GLU A 461 -28.85 28.21 -49.29
C GLU A 461 -28.10 27.97 -50.62
N LYS A 462 -27.51 26.79 -50.82
CA LYS A 462 -26.77 26.43 -52.04
C LYS A 462 -27.65 26.33 -53.29
N ASP A 463 -28.91 25.93 -53.15
CA ASP A 463 -29.77 25.59 -54.30
C ASP A 463 -30.59 26.76 -54.88
N SER A 464 -30.61 27.93 -54.22
CA SER A 464 -31.34 29.10 -54.70
C SER A 464 -30.71 29.74 -55.96
N PRO A 465 -31.44 29.88 -57.09
CA PRO A 465 -30.92 30.48 -58.33
C PRO A 465 -30.45 31.94 -58.17
N ALA A 466 -31.16 32.74 -57.35
CA ALA A 466 -30.77 34.11 -57.06
C ALA A 466 -29.45 34.18 -56.27
N LYS A 467 -29.22 33.22 -55.37
CA LYS A 467 -27.98 33.12 -54.58
C LYS A 467 -26.81 32.63 -55.43
N LYS A 468 -27.03 31.76 -56.43
CA LYS A 468 -26.02 31.41 -57.44
C LYS A 468 -25.53 32.63 -58.22
N ALA A 469 -26.44 33.53 -58.62
CA ALA A 469 -26.06 34.78 -59.30
C ALA A 469 -25.29 35.74 -58.38
N ILE A 470 -25.72 35.90 -57.13
CA ILE A 470 -25.01 36.70 -56.11
C ILE A 470 -23.62 36.11 -55.83
N SER A 471 -23.50 34.79 -55.74
CA SER A 471 -22.22 34.08 -55.54
C SER A 471 -21.26 34.30 -56.72
N MET A 472 -21.74 34.24 -57.97
CA MET A 472 -20.93 34.58 -59.14
C MET A 472 -20.46 36.04 -59.11
N PHE A 473 -21.34 36.99 -58.74
CA PHE A 473 -20.99 38.40 -58.59
C PHE A 473 -19.98 38.63 -57.47
N ARG A 474 -20.15 37.95 -56.34
CA ARG A 474 -19.23 37.95 -55.20
C ARG A 474 -17.85 37.41 -55.62
N GLY A 475 -17.83 36.32 -56.39
CA GLY A 475 -16.61 35.77 -56.97
C GLY A 475 -15.91 36.72 -57.95
N PHE A 476 -16.67 37.46 -58.75
CA PHE A 476 -16.13 38.50 -59.64
C PHE A 476 -15.55 39.68 -58.84
N ALA A 477 -16.29 40.22 -57.86
CA ALA A 477 -15.82 41.29 -56.98
C ALA A 477 -14.57 40.87 -56.20
N ARG A 478 -14.51 39.62 -55.73
CA ARG A 478 -13.33 39.05 -55.06
C ARG A 478 -12.11 39.04 -55.96
N ARG A 479 -12.22 38.62 -57.23
CA ARG A 479 -11.10 38.66 -58.19
C ARG A 479 -10.59 40.08 -58.42
N ILE A 480 -11.49 41.06 -58.44
CA ILE A 480 -11.12 42.46 -58.53
C ILE A 480 -10.38 42.92 -57.27
N ASN A 481 -10.89 42.62 -56.07
CA ASN A 481 -10.22 42.96 -54.81
C ASN A 481 -8.82 42.31 -54.71
N VAL A 482 -8.66 41.06 -55.16
CA VAL A 482 -7.33 40.42 -55.26
C VAL A 482 -6.43 41.17 -56.25
N GLY A 483 -6.96 41.63 -57.38
CA GLY A 483 -6.24 42.48 -58.33
C GLY A 483 -5.81 43.83 -57.72
N ILE A 484 -6.70 44.49 -56.96
CA ILE A 484 -6.41 45.73 -56.23
C ILE A 484 -5.31 45.49 -55.18
N ALA A 485 -5.43 44.41 -54.40
CA ALA A 485 -4.43 44.02 -53.41
C ALA A 485 -3.07 43.70 -54.04
N ALA A 486 -3.04 43.04 -55.20
CA ALA A 486 -1.80 42.78 -55.94
C ALA A 486 -1.20 44.06 -56.54
N LEU A 487 -2.03 45.03 -56.93
CA LEU A 487 -1.58 46.31 -57.42
C LEU A 487 -1.01 47.17 -56.28
N ALA A 488 -1.61 47.13 -55.09
CA ALA A 488 -1.08 47.77 -53.89
C ALA A 488 0.32 47.24 -53.54
N ASP A 489 0.51 45.91 -53.52
CA ASP A 489 1.82 45.28 -53.26
C ASP A 489 2.90 45.72 -54.25
N ASN A 490 2.55 45.79 -55.53
CA ASN A 490 3.51 46.10 -56.58
C ASN A 490 3.85 47.60 -56.65
N THR A 491 3.01 48.47 -56.06
CA THR A 491 3.12 49.92 -56.25
C THR A 491 3.40 50.70 -54.96
N ASN A 492 3.28 50.08 -53.77
CA ASN A 492 3.49 50.69 -52.45
C ASN A 492 2.72 52.01 -52.20
N PHE A 493 1.65 52.28 -52.96
CA PHE A 493 0.92 53.54 -52.85
C PHE A 493 0.10 53.65 -51.55
N ILE A 494 -0.43 52.53 -51.05
CA ILE A 494 -1.25 52.44 -49.83
C ILE A 494 -0.99 51.06 -49.18
N PRO A 495 -0.78 50.97 -47.85
CA PRO A 495 -0.69 49.69 -47.14
C PRO A 495 -1.96 48.85 -47.33
N ARG A 496 -1.82 47.53 -47.48
CA ARG A 496 -2.97 46.61 -47.69
C ARG A 496 -4.05 46.77 -46.63
N SER A 497 -3.66 46.89 -45.37
CA SER A 497 -4.54 47.01 -44.21
C SER A 497 -5.48 48.22 -44.27
N GLU A 498 -5.13 49.30 -44.98
CA GLU A 498 -5.92 50.53 -45.05
C GLU A 498 -6.91 50.57 -46.22
N ILE A 499 -6.83 49.62 -47.15
CA ILE A 499 -7.68 49.57 -48.35
C ILE A 499 -9.16 49.26 -48.06
N PRO A 500 -9.53 48.27 -47.21
CA PRO A 500 -10.94 47.90 -47.01
C PRO A 500 -11.79 49.02 -46.40
N ASP A 501 -11.18 49.87 -45.56
CA ASP A 501 -11.87 50.97 -44.88
C ASP A 501 -11.89 52.27 -45.69
N ASN A 502 -11.23 52.29 -46.87
CA ASN A 502 -11.15 53.49 -47.70
C ASN A 502 -12.19 53.47 -48.83
N PRO A 503 -13.35 54.14 -48.66
CA PRO A 503 -14.42 54.13 -49.66
C PRO A 503 -14.01 54.76 -50.99
N TRP A 504 -12.98 55.61 -50.99
CA TRP A 504 -12.49 56.27 -52.21
C TRP A 504 -11.79 55.31 -53.15
N VAL A 505 -11.04 54.33 -52.64
CA VAL A 505 -10.29 53.38 -53.48
C VAL A 505 -11.26 52.45 -54.23
N LEU A 506 -12.19 51.86 -53.49
CA LEU A 506 -13.23 50.97 -54.07
C LEU A 506 -14.19 51.75 -54.98
N GLY A 507 -14.54 52.98 -54.59
CA GLY A 507 -15.40 53.87 -55.36
C GLY A 507 -14.75 54.32 -56.67
N ALA A 508 -13.49 54.74 -56.63
CA ALA A 508 -12.73 55.12 -57.81
C ALA A 508 -12.58 53.95 -58.79
N PHE A 509 -12.31 52.75 -58.31
CA PHE A 509 -12.21 51.57 -59.16
C PHE A 509 -13.53 51.23 -59.86
N SER A 510 -14.64 51.21 -59.12
CA SER A 510 -16.00 51.03 -59.69
C SER A 510 -16.29 52.07 -60.78
N LEU A 511 -16.01 53.34 -60.51
CA LEU A 511 -16.26 54.46 -61.41
C LEU A 511 -15.38 54.41 -62.68
N VAL A 512 -14.10 54.03 -62.56
CA VAL A 512 -13.21 53.79 -63.71
C VAL A 512 -13.73 52.62 -64.56
N THR A 513 -14.22 51.55 -63.91
CA THR A 513 -14.80 50.39 -64.59
C THR A 513 -16.04 50.79 -65.38
N PHE A 514 -16.93 51.60 -64.78
CA PHE A 514 -18.09 52.17 -65.46
C PHE A 514 -17.69 53.01 -66.67
N PHE A 515 -16.76 53.96 -66.51
CA PHE A 515 -16.31 54.80 -67.62
C PHE A 515 -15.66 53.99 -68.74
N SER A 516 -14.89 52.95 -68.41
CA SER A 516 -14.26 52.07 -69.39
C SER A 516 -15.30 51.32 -70.22
N PHE A 517 -16.28 50.66 -69.58
CA PHE A 517 -17.35 49.96 -70.30
C PHE A 517 -18.29 50.92 -71.03
N ALA A 518 -18.65 52.05 -70.41
CA ALA A 518 -19.47 53.08 -71.05
C ALA A 518 -18.78 53.62 -72.31
N SER A 519 -17.46 53.85 -72.27
CA SER A 519 -16.70 54.31 -73.44
C SER A 519 -16.70 53.28 -74.57
N LEU A 520 -16.53 51.98 -74.27
CA LEU A 520 -16.61 50.91 -75.26
C LEU A 520 -18.00 50.78 -75.87
N VAL A 521 -19.05 50.89 -75.04
CA VAL A 521 -20.44 50.89 -75.51
C VAL A 521 -20.71 52.10 -76.40
N ILE A 522 -20.29 53.29 -75.99
CA ILE A 522 -20.43 54.51 -76.79
C ILE A 522 -19.67 54.35 -78.12
N LEU A 523 -18.44 53.85 -78.11
CA LEU A 523 -17.66 53.58 -79.33
C LEU A 523 -18.34 52.55 -80.24
N PHE A 524 -18.90 51.48 -79.68
CA PHE A 524 -19.65 50.46 -80.44
C PHE A 524 -20.91 51.05 -81.10
N PHE A 525 -21.66 51.87 -80.37
CA PHE A 525 -22.83 52.55 -80.92
C PHE A 525 -22.45 53.62 -81.94
N LEU A 526 -21.38 54.39 -81.71
CA LEU A 526 -20.82 55.32 -82.70
C LEU A 526 -20.36 54.59 -83.97
N TYR A 527 -19.77 53.40 -83.84
CA TYR A 527 -19.38 52.55 -84.96
C TYR A 527 -20.59 52.04 -85.76
N ILE A 528 -21.67 51.60 -85.08
CA ILE A 528 -22.93 51.25 -85.75
C ILE A 528 -23.54 52.47 -86.46
N PHE A 529 -23.51 53.64 -85.83
CA PHE A 529 -23.96 54.89 -86.43
C PHE A 529 -23.12 55.31 -87.65
N ALA A 530 -21.82 55.06 -87.63
CA ALA A 530 -20.92 55.36 -88.75
C ALA A 530 -21.11 54.41 -89.94
N LEU A 531 -21.42 53.13 -89.70
CA LEU A 531 -21.63 52.13 -90.75
C LEU A 531 -23.01 52.22 -91.41
N ASN A 532 -24.03 52.62 -90.67
CA ASN A 532 -25.40 52.66 -91.17
C ASN A 532 -25.84 54.12 -91.42
N ASN A 533 -25.93 54.51 -92.71
CA ASN A 533 -26.56 55.77 -93.13
C ASN A 533 -28.09 55.73 -92.86
N PHE A 534 -28.49 55.92 -91.61
CA PHE A 534 -29.89 55.89 -91.20
C PHE A 534 -30.65 57.11 -91.76
N ARG A 535 -31.30 56.94 -92.92
CA ARG A 535 -32.16 57.97 -93.56
C ARG A 535 -33.55 58.12 -92.90
N VAL A 536 -33.85 57.37 -91.83
CA VAL A 536 -35.16 57.38 -91.15
C VAL A 536 -35.01 57.82 -89.69
N PRO A 537 -35.71 58.87 -89.21
CA PRO A 537 -35.53 59.40 -87.86
C PRO A 537 -36.00 58.47 -86.73
N LYS A 538 -36.77 57.42 -87.03
CA LYS A 538 -37.25 56.46 -86.01
C LYS A 538 -36.16 55.48 -85.53
N THR A 539 -35.19 55.14 -86.37
CA THR A 539 -34.11 54.20 -86.01
C THR A 539 -33.08 54.82 -85.08
N SER A 540 -32.79 56.12 -85.20
CA SER A 540 -31.88 56.83 -84.28
C SER A 540 -32.45 56.90 -82.86
N HIS A 541 -33.76 57.06 -82.69
CA HIS A 541 -34.41 57.02 -81.38
C HIS A 541 -34.36 55.64 -80.72
N ILE A 542 -34.56 54.56 -81.48
CA ILE A 542 -34.44 53.18 -80.95
C ILE A 542 -33.02 52.92 -80.45
N ILE A 543 -32.01 53.35 -81.23
CA ILE A 543 -30.60 53.18 -80.86
C ILE A 543 -30.23 54.05 -79.65
N ALA A 544 -30.71 55.29 -79.59
CA ALA A 544 -30.48 56.18 -78.45
C ALA A 544 -31.12 55.65 -77.15
N VAL A 545 -32.34 55.10 -77.24
CA VAL A 545 -33.00 54.43 -76.11
C VAL A 545 -32.24 53.18 -75.71
N ALA A 546 -31.79 52.35 -76.67
CA ALA A 546 -30.97 51.17 -76.37
C ALA A 546 -29.64 51.53 -75.69
N LEU A 547 -28.95 52.57 -76.16
CA LEU A 547 -27.74 53.11 -75.53
C LEU A 547 -28.03 53.58 -74.10
N LEU A 548 -29.10 54.36 -73.89
CA LEU A 548 -29.51 54.82 -72.57
C LEU A 548 -29.84 53.66 -71.63
N SER A 549 -30.59 52.65 -72.10
CA SER A 549 -30.89 51.45 -71.32
C SER A 549 -29.62 50.68 -70.93
N ILE A 550 -28.66 50.52 -71.85
CA ILE A 550 -27.38 49.85 -71.55
C ILE A 550 -26.56 50.68 -70.55
N LEU A 551 -26.52 52.01 -70.69
CA LEU A 551 -25.83 52.88 -69.74
C LEU A 551 -26.46 52.82 -68.33
N VAL A 552 -27.80 52.74 -68.23
CA VAL A 552 -28.50 52.54 -66.96
C VAL A 552 -28.17 51.17 -66.36
N VAL A 553 -28.15 50.11 -67.17
CA VAL A 553 -27.75 48.76 -66.71
C VAL A 553 -26.28 48.75 -66.24
N LEU A 554 -25.37 49.42 -66.95
CA LEU A 554 -23.96 49.56 -66.56
C LEU A 554 -23.81 50.37 -65.27
N PHE A 555 -24.61 51.43 -65.10
CA PHE A 555 -24.58 52.23 -63.88
C PHE A 555 -25.04 51.40 -62.68
N LEU A 556 -26.15 50.66 -62.83
CA LEU A 556 -26.63 49.72 -61.81
C LEU A 556 -25.58 48.65 -61.52
N PHE A 557 -24.98 48.05 -62.55
CA PHE A 557 -23.89 47.08 -62.41
C PHE A 557 -22.71 47.66 -61.61
N SER A 558 -22.29 48.91 -61.90
CA SER A 558 -21.21 49.59 -61.19
C SER A 558 -21.56 49.89 -59.73
N ALA A 559 -22.80 50.31 -59.46
CA ALA A 559 -23.29 50.54 -58.11
C ALA A 559 -23.33 49.23 -57.30
N PHE A 560 -23.82 48.14 -57.89
CA PHE A 560 -23.76 46.81 -57.30
C PHE A 560 -22.31 46.35 -57.09
N LEU A 561 -21.42 46.56 -58.07
CA LEU A 561 -20.01 46.23 -57.96
C LEU A 561 -19.36 46.97 -56.78
N PHE A 562 -19.62 48.27 -56.61
CA PHE A 562 -19.11 49.04 -55.48
C PHE A 562 -19.58 48.45 -54.13
N MET A 563 -20.88 48.16 -53.99
CA MET A 563 -21.42 47.55 -52.77
C MET A 563 -20.80 46.17 -52.50
N PHE A 564 -20.65 45.33 -53.52
CA PHE A 564 -20.07 43.99 -53.37
C PHE A 564 -18.55 44.02 -53.18
N LEU A 565 -17.82 45.00 -53.71
CA LEU A 565 -16.38 45.18 -53.45
C LEU A 565 -16.13 45.47 -51.97
N GLY A 566 -16.92 46.38 -51.38
CA GLY A 566 -16.86 46.65 -49.94
C GLY A 566 -17.18 45.39 -49.14
N LYS A 567 -18.30 44.73 -49.44
CA LYS A 567 -18.73 43.54 -48.69
C LYS A 567 -17.77 42.34 -48.82
N THR A 568 -17.18 42.13 -49.99
CA THR A 568 -16.22 41.03 -50.20
C THR A 568 -14.84 41.28 -49.60
N SER A 569 -14.52 42.52 -49.26
CA SER A 569 -13.24 42.87 -48.63
C SER A 569 -13.18 42.49 -47.14
N THR A 570 -14.32 42.56 -46.44
CA THR A 570 -14.41 42.42 -44.98
C THR A 570 -15.31 41.26 -44.51
N SER A 571 -15.90 40.50 -45.44
CA SER A 571 -16.73 39.34 -45.12
C SER A 571 -16.36 38.17 -46.02
N ALA A 572 -15.42 37.34 -45.57
CA ALA A 572 -15.15 36.00 -46.07
C ALA A 572 -16.09 35.00 -45.39
N THR A 573 -16.36 33.87 -46.03
CA THR A 573 -17.03 32.75 -45.36
C THR A 573 -16.03 31.94 -44.53
N LEU A 574 -16.51 31.18 -43.53
CA LEU A 574 -15.66 30.32 -42.71
C LEU A 574 -14.81 29.38 -43.57
N THR A 575 -15.40 28.74 -44.58
CA THR A 575 -14.69 27.82 -45.49
C THR A 575 -13.58 28.53 -46.27
N GLU A 576 -13.78 29.78 -46.68
CA GLU A 576 -12.74 30.54 -47.39
C GLU A 576 -11.62 30.96 -46.45
N PHE A 577 -11.95 31.33 -45.21
CA PHE A 577 -10.98 31.64 -44.17
C PHE A 577 -10.13 30.42 -43.82
N MET A 578 -10.75 29.28 -43.52
CA MET A 578 -10.03 28.06 -43.15
C MET A 578 -9.09 27.57 -44.26
N ASN A 579 -9.51 27.61 -45.52
CA ASN A 579 -8.63 27.25 -46.64
C ASN A 579 -7.38 28.16 -46.73
N ASP A 580 -7.50 29.46 -46.43
CA ASP A 580 -6.34 30.36 -46.41
C ASP A 580 -5.50 30.15 -45.14
N PHE A 581 -6.16 30.01 -43.98
CA PHE A 581 -5.53 29.72 -42.69
C PHE A 581 -4.67 28.46 -42.72
N ASP A 582 -5.18 27.37 -43.30
CA ASP A 582 -4.47 26.09 -43.42
C ASP A 582 -3.14 26.24 -44.17
N SER A 583 -3.09 27.17 -45.14
CA SER A 583 -1.88 27.46 -45.92
C SER A 583 -0.80 28.26 -45.16
N LYS A 584 -1.14 28.86 -44.00
CA LYS A 584 -0.20 29.68 -43.19
C LYS A 584 0.56 28.84 -42.16
N GLN A 585 1.72 29.33 -41.72
CA GLN A 585 2.56 28.64 -40.73
C GLN A 585 2.48 29.28 -39.33
N SER A 586 1.92 30.49 -39.24
CA SER A 586 1.81 31.24 -38.00
C SER A 586 0.43 31.87 -37.80
N ALA A 587 0.03 32.01 -36.54
CA ALA A 587 -1.22 32.64 -36.13
C ALA A 587 -1.05 33.53 -34.90
N ALA A 588 -1.65 34.72 -34.91
CA ALA A 588 -1.75 35.59 -33.76
C ALA A 588 -3.12 35.45 -33.08
N ILE A 589 -3.15 35.50 -31.75
CA ILE A 589 -4.40 35.58 -30.97
C ILE A 589 -4.36 36.88 -30.18
N LEU A 590 -5.16 37.87 -30.58
CA LEU A 590 -5.32 39.11 -29.84
C LEU A 590 -6.54 38.99 -28.91
N VAL A 591 -6.31 39.16 -27.61
CA VAL A 591 -7.34 39.15 -26.57
C VAL A 591 -7.48 40.57 -26.03
N ASP A 592 -8.55 41.27 -26.42
CA ASP A 592 -8.82 42.64 -25.99
C ASP A 592 -9.69 42.67 -24.72
N LEU A 593 -9.04 42.93 -23.59
CA LEU A 593 -9.64 42.95 -22.26
C LEU A 593 -10.04 44.37 -21.80
N ARG A 594 -9.92 45.41 -22.65
CA ARG A 594 -10.13 46.81 -22.24
C ARG A 594 -11.53 47.08 -21.67
N ASN A 595 -12.52 46.32 -22.13
CA ASN A 595 -13.92 46.48 -21.75
C ASN A 595 -14.49 45.28 -20.96
N ALA A 596 -13.67 44.27 -20.65
CA ALA A 596 -14.12 43.03 -20.02
C ALA A 596 -14.11 43.13 -18.48
N THR A 597 -15.08 42.51 -17.80
CA THR A 597 -14.96 42.30 -16.36
C THR A 597 -13.94 41.19 -16.05
N VAL A 598 -13.57 41.01 -14.78
CA VAL A 598 -12.60 39.97 -14.37
C VAL A 598 -13.05 38.57 -14.79
N THR A 599 -14.34 38.27 -14.66
CA THR A 599 -14.90 36.96 -15.03
C THR A 599 -14.91 36.75 -16.54
N ASP A 600 -15.21 37.79 -17.31
CA ASP A 600 -15.27 37.70 -18.78
C ASP A 600 -13.87 37.60 -19.36
N ALA A 601 -12.93 38.36 -18.79
CA ALA A 601 -11.52 38.29 -19.13
C ALA A 601 -10.96 36.87 -18.92
N GLN A 602 -11.37 36.17 -17.86
CA GLN A 602 -10.96 34.79 -17.62
C GLN A 602 -11.54 33.84 -18.68
N ALA A 603 -12.82 33.98 -19.03
CA ALA A 603 -13.46 33.16 -20.08
C ALA A 603 -12.77 33.38 -21.44
N MET A 604 -12.50 34.64 -21.80
CA MET A 604 -11.77 35.00 -23.02
C MET A 604 -10.36 34.41 -23.05
N GLN A 605 -9.62 34.49 -21.94
CA GLN A 605 -8.29 33.88 -21.83
C GLN A 605 -8.33 32.36 -21.93
N ASN A 606 -9.31 31.71 -21.30
CA ASN A 606 -9.48 30.26 -21.38
C ASN A 606 -9.77 29.83 -22.84
N CYS A 607 -10.62 30.56 -23.56
CA CYS A 607 -10.88 30.30 -24.98
C CYS A 607 -9.64 30.53 -25.85
N ALA A 608 -8.90 31.61 -25.63
CA ALA A 608 -7.64 31.88 -26.31
C ALA A 608 -6.59 30.78 -26.08
N GLN A 609 -6.50 30.23 -24.87
CA GLN A 609 -5.60 29.11 -24.57
C GLN A 609 -6.01 27.82 -25.28
N LYS A 610 -7.31 27.53 -25.36
CA LYS A 610 -7.80 26.38 -26.13
C LYS A 610 -7.47 26.53 -27.62
N LEU A 611 -7.67 27.73 -28.20
CA LEU A 611 -7.26 28.03 -29.57
C LEU A 611 -5.74 27.87 -29.79
N ALA A 612 -4.93 28.34 -28.84
CA ALA A 612 -3.49 28.16 -28.89
C ALA A 612 -3.06 26.67 -28.86
N SER A 613 -3.78 25.83 -28.11
CA SER A 613 -3.58 24.38 -28.10
C SER A 613 -3.91 23.77 -29.46
N GLU A 614 -5.05 24.11 -30.05
CA GLU A 614 -5.44 23.63 -31.38
C GLU A 614 -4.43 24.03 -32.46
N PHE A 615 -3.92 25.27 -32.41
CA PHE A 615 -2.88 25.72 -33.34
C PHE A 615 -1.60 24.89 -33.20
N ALA A 616 -1.21 24.56 -31.96
CA ALA A 616 -0.05 23.71 -31.70
C ALA A 616 -0.27 22.26 -32.21
N ASP A 617 -1.46 21.71 -32.02
CA ASP A 617 -1.83 20.37 -32.50
C ASP A 617 -1.84 20.29 -34.04
N GLN A 618 -2.13 21.41 -34.71
CA GLN A 618 -1.99 21.57 -36.17
C GLN A 618 -0.58 21.94 -36.65
N ASN A 619 0.44 21.89 -35.79
CA ASN A 619 1.83 22.29 -36.09
C ASN A 619 1.98 23.74 -36.58
N LYS A 620 1.10 24.66 -36.15
CA LYS A 620 1.22 26.10 -36.43
C LYS A 620 1.87 26.82 -35.25
N THR A 621 2.73 27.79 -35.55
CA THR A 621 3.32 28.66 -34.52
C THR A 621 2.31 29.71 -34.08
N TRP A 622 2.22 29.98 -32.77
CA TRP A 622 1.26 30.96 -32.27
C TRP A 622 1.90 32.03 -31.36
N THR A 623 1.31 33.23 -31.40
CA THR A 623 1.65 34.33 -30.48
C THR A 623 0.37 34.95 -29.95
N MET A 624 0.24 35.03 -28.63
CA MET A 624 -0.93 35.62 -27.98
C MET A 624 -0.62 37.04 -27.50
N TYR A 625 -1.45 38.00 -27.88
CA TYR A 625 -1.38 39.41 -27.51
C TYR A 625 -2.54 39.74 -26.57
N THR A 626 -2.27 39.89 -25.28
CA THR A 626 -3.30 40.25 -24.30
C THR A 626 -3.27 41.76 -24.05
N VAL A 627 -4.29 42.47 -24.51
CA VAL A 627 -4.40 43.93 -24.44
C VAL A 627 -5.25 44.33 -23.25
N THR A 628 -4.72 45.20 -22.39
CA THR A 628 -5.45 45.88 -21.31
C THR A 628 -5.43 47.40 -21.56
N PRO A 629 -6.14 48.24 -20.77
CA PRO A 629 -6.23 49.68 -21.05
C PRO A 629 -4.87 50.39 -21.18
N ASN A 630 -3.84 49.92 -20.46
CA ASN A 630 -2.56 50.62 -20.37
C ASN A 630 -1.37 49.83 -20.92
N THR A 631 -1.51 48.52 -21.13
CA THR A 631 -0.39 47.64 -21.46
C THR A 631 -0.85 46.50 -22.34
N CYS A 632 0.03 46.01 -23.20
CA CYS A 632 -0.15 44.74 -23.86
C CYS A 632 0.92 43.74 -23.40
N THR A 633 0.52 42.49 -23.17
CA THR A 633 1.42 41.37 -22.89
C THR A 633 1.48 40.45 -24.10
N ILE A 634 2.69 40.18 -24.59
CA ILE A 634 2.95 39.28 -25.71
C ILE A 634 3.45 37.96 -25.13
N THR A 635 2.73 36.88 -25.40
CA THR A 635 3.01 35.52 -24.95
C THR A 635 3.32 34.66 -26.18
N PRO A 636 4.61 34.43 -26.51
CA PRO A 636 4.99 33.56 -27.62
C PRO A 636 4.82 32.08 -27.24
N GLN A 637 4.62 31.19 -28.22
CA GLN A 637 4.61 29.73 -28.00
C GLN A 637 5.90 29.22 -27.34
N TYR A 638 7.05 29.81 -27.73
CA TYR A 638 8.36 29.50 -27.17
C TYR A 638 9.05 30.79 -26.75
N GLY A 639 9.48 30.89 -25.49
CA GLY A 639 10.23 32.03 -24.96
C GLY A 639 9.59 32.66 -23.73
N THR A 640 10.02 33.87 -23.40
CA THR A 640 9.52 34.65 -22.26
C THR A 640 8.53 35.70 -22.70
N ASN A 641 7.51 35.95 -21.89
CA ASN A 641 6.53 37.00 -22.14
C ASN A 641 7.20 38.39 -22.18
N THR A 642 6.77 39.23 -23.10
CA THR A 642 7.24 40.63 -23.23
C THR A 642 6.06 41.59 -23.11
N SER A 643 6.33 42.88 -22.87
CA SER A 643 5.29 43.92 -22.82
C SER A 643 5.50 44.96 -23.90
N SER A 644 4.41 45.47 -24.47
CA SER A 644 4.39 46.54 -25.47
C SER A 644 3.21 47.50 -25.23
N THR A 645 3.11 48.56 -26.03
CA THR A 645 1.92 49.42 -26.03
C THR A 645 0.72 48.70 -26.67
N PRO A 646 -0.52 49.02 -26.27
CA PRO A 646 -1.72 48.47 -26.93
C PRO A 646 -1.72 48.65 -28.45
N ALA A 647 -1.35 49.83 -28.95
CA ALA A 647 -1.33 50.13 -30.38
C ALA A 647 -0.31 49.27 -31.15
N ASP A 648 0.87 49.04 -30.58
CA ASP A 648 1.89 48.19 -31.21
C ASP A 648 1.44 46.72 -31.27
N CYS A 649 0.72 46.24 -30.25
CA CYS A 649 0.20 44.88 -30.25
C CYS A 649 -0.93 44.66 -31.25
N GLU A 650 -1.86 45.61 -31.36
CA GLU A 650 -2.89 45.57 -32.40
C GLU A 650 -2.26 45.53 -33.79
N LEU A 651 -1.30 46.42 -34.04
CA LEU A 651 -0.58 46.46 -35.31
C LEU A 651 0.16 45.14 -35.60
N ASN A 652 0.89 44.60 -34.62
CA ASN A 652 1.67 43.37 -34.80
C ASN A 652 0.79 42.12 -34.93
N ALA A 653 -0.32 42.05 -34.21
CA ALA A 653 -1.30 40.97 -34.36
C ALA A 653 -1.92 41.00 -35.75
N THR A 654 -2.36 42.18 -36.22
CA THR A 654 -2.97 42.35 -37.55
C THR A 654 -1.97 42.11 -38.70
N ASN A 655 -0.68 42.38 -38.49
CA ASN A 655 0.38 42.10 -39.47
C ASN A 655 0.84 40.63 -39.49
N SER A 656 0.33 39.78 -38.60
CA SER A 656 0.65 38.34 -38.60
C SER A 656 0.00 37.62 -39.79
N GLU A 657 0.53 36.46 -40.19
CA GLU A 657 0.02 35.71 -41.36
C GLU A 657 -1.46 35.32 -41.24
N SER A 658 -1.93 35.10 -40.01
CA SER A 658 -3.33 34.98 -39.64
C SER A 658 -3.52 35.58 -38.24
N SER A 659 -4.68 36.15 -37.97
CA SER A 659 -4.99 36.72 -36.65
C SER A 659 -6.40 36.37 -36.18
N PHE A 660 -6.54 36.12 -34.88
CA PHE A 660 -7.81 35.88 -34.19
C PHE A 660 -7.98 36.98 -33.15
N ILE A 661 -8.99 37.82 -33.33
CA ILE A 661 -9.27 38.96 -32.45
C ILE A 661 -10.49 38.60 -31.61
N LEU A 662 -10.28 38.48 -30.30
CA LEU A 662 -11.30 38.19 -29.30
C LEU A 662 -11.51 39.44 -28.46
N GLY A 663 -12.67 40.08 -28.57
CA GLY A 663 -13.04 41.26 -27.78
C GLY A 663 -14.31 41.04 -26.95
N TYR A 664 -14.49 41.86 -25.92
CA TYR A 664 -15.71 41.83 -25.11
C TYR A 664 -16.81 42.72 -25.69
N SER A 665 -18.05 42.21 -25.70
CA SER A 665 -19.26 43.00 -25.95
C SER A 665 -20.46 42.38 -25.22
N ASP A 666 -21.32 43.23 -24.64
CA ASP A 666 -22.59 42.79 -24.01
C ASP A 666 -23.58 42.22 -25.04
N VAL A 667 -23.39 42.54 -26.32
CA VAL A 667 -24.16 42.01 -27.44
C VAL A 667 -23.19 41.28 -28.36
N LYS A 668 -23.45 39.98 -28.59
CA LYS A 668 -22.65 39.18 -29.53
C LYS A 668 -22.69 39.81 -30.92
N ASP A 669 -21.56 40.31 -31.38
CA ASP A 669 -21.37 40.72 -32.76
C ASP A 669 -21.26 39.48 -33.65
N ALA A 670 -21.69 39.60 -34.90
CA ALA A 670 -21.50 38.55 -35.89
C ALA A 670 -20.00 38.31 -36.11
N LEU A 671 -19.60 37.03 -36.17
CA LEU A 671 -18.23 36.62 -36.45
C LEU A 671 -17.82 37.11 -37.85
N LYS A 672 -16.73 37.88 -37.92
CA LYS A 672 -16.23 38.46 -39.17
C LYS A 672 -14.95 37.77 -39.59
N PHE A 673 -14.87 37.41 -40.86
CA PHE A 673 -13.68 36.87 -41.48
C PHE A 673 -13.19 37.79 -42.59
N SER A 674 -11.88 38.00 -42.70
CA SER A 674 -11.24 38.62 -43.87
C SER A 674 -10.08 37.74 -44.32
N ILE A 675 -9.82 37.74 -45.64
CA ILE A 675 -8.73 36.97 -46.27
C ILE A 675 -8.04 37.70 -47.43
N ILE A 676 -8.52 38.90 -47.83
CA ILE A 676 -8.00 39.57 -49.03
C ILE A 676 -6.91 40.56 -48.67
N TYR A 677 -7.23 41.48 -47.77
CA TYR A 677 -6.33 42.54 -47.35
C TYR A 677 -5.60 42.18 -46.04
N GLU A 678 -6.29 41.43 -45.18
CA GLU A 678 -5.78 40.84 -43.94
C GLU A 678 -6.38 39.44 -43.83
N ASN A 679 -5.65 38.47 -43.26
CA ASN A 679 -6.23 37.19 -42.87
C ASN A 679 -6.57 37.26 -41.38
N LYS A 680 -7.83 37.59 -41.07
CA LYS A 680 -8.28 37.75 -39.68
C LYS A 680 -9.67 37.19 -39.43
N ALA A 681 -9.84 36.59 -38.26
CA ALA A 681 -11.12 36.24 -37.66
C ALA A 681 -11.36 37.16 -36.46
N GLU A 682 -12.50 37.83 -36.41
CA GLU A 682 -12.82 38.82 -35.38
C GLU A 682 -14.18 38.52 -34.76
N VAL A 683 -14.20 38.43 -33.43
CA VAL A 683 -15.42 38.22 -32.64
C VAL A 683 -15.44 39.13 -31.42
N PHE A 684 -16.59 39.75 -31.18
CA PHE A 684 -16.89 40.44 -29.94
C PHE A 684 -18.11 39.79 -29.31
N ALA A 685 -17.95 39.24 -28.10
CA ALA A 685 -18.99 38.46 -27.46
C ALA A 685 -18.91 38.55 -25.94
N ASP A 686 -19.88 37.93 -25.28
CA ASP A 686 -19.99 37.86 -23.83
C ASP A 686 -19.26 36.63 -23.26
N LYS A 687 -19.36 36.49 -21.93
CA LYS A 687 -18.76 35.38 -21.19
C LYS A 687 -19.25 34.01 -21.63
N GLU A 688 -20.54 33.87 -21.92
CA GLU A 688 -21.16 32.58 -22.22
C GLU A 688 -20.64 32.02 -23.55
N TYR A 689 -20.48 32.89 -24.55
CA TYR A 689 -19.81 32.54 -25.79
C TYR A 689 -18.36 32.08 -25.58
N TYR A 690 -17.57 32.79 -24.76
CA TYR A 690 -16.17 32.43 -24.54
C TYR A 690 -15.96 31.20 -23.65
N ASP A 691 -16.86 30.93 -22.70
CA ASP A 691 -16.81 29.71 -21.90
C ASP A 691 -17.04 28.45 -22.76
N SER A 692 -17.99 28.52 -23.69
CA SER A 692 -18.25 27.45 -24.67
C SER A 692 -17.17 27.38 -25.76
N CYS A 693 -16.51 28.50 -26.07
CA CYS A 693 -15.43 28.65 -27.05
C CYS A 693 -15.70 27.94 -28.39
N PRO A 694 -16.80 28.28 -29.09
CA PRO A 694 -17.22 27.59 -30.31
C PRO A 694 -16.22 27.74 -31.47
N LEU A 695 -15.31 28.72 -31.43
CA LEU A 695 -14.24 28.87 -32.43
C LEU A 695 -13.33 27.64 -32.55
N ILE A 696 -13.21 26.82 -31.50
CA ILE A 696 -12.44 25.57 -31.54
C ILE A 696 -13.04 24.58 -32.56
N SER A 697 -14.37 24.59 -32.70
CA SER A 697 -15.07 23.72 -33.65
C SER A 697 -14.69 23.99 -35.12
N MET A 698 -13.97 25.08 -35.41
CA MET A 698 -13.41 25.34 -36.74
C MET A 698 -12.27 24.38 -37.12
N PHE A 699 -11.64 23.73 -36.13
CA PHE A 699 -10.41 22.95 -36.29
C PHE A 699 -10.61 21.42 -36.18
N GLY A 700 -11.84 20.96 -35.88
CA GLY A 700 -12.20 19.56 -35.65
C GLY A 700 -13.31 19.06 -36.54
#